data_AF-A0A369UWE5-F1
#
_entry.id   AF-A0A369UWE5-F1
#
_cell.length_a   1.000
_cell.length_b   1.000
_cell.length_c   1.000
_cell.angle_alpha   90.00
_cell.angle_beta   90.00
_cell.angle_gamma   90.00
#
_symmetry.space_group_name_H-M   'P 1'
#
loop_
_entity.id
_entity.type
_entity.pdbx_description
1 polymer ?
#
loop_
_entity_poly.entity_id
_entity_poly.type
_entity_poly.pdbx_seq_one_letter_code
_entity_poly.pdbx_strand_id
1 'polypeptide(L)'
;MIRLPSSHAAITAPLVASSTRFPGIPIGRSLLDGRPFSLSPVLTEDRFLPATNSIALGGLGSGKSTTGKIRAHREARDHGHQYVVIDSFGEDNSGEWVPLARALDGRVIQAGTFTLNPVSDLFPSEVREQLVRSLITAVEPAALTHQATHALQHALNHPKATSLNGLVDALVHPEDGRWPAAKLTEWGEGAAIALSRYTEGSLRGLFDGESAGLPETDLPIIVFDFSRLDRNSPAIPSLMAAVACWVEHVWLPQSTAPHRHLVLEEAWQILLSPATSELIQRLLKNSRKAGLSLDVYMHTLSDLGEGRARDLAKLCEVVHVGRLGPEEAAIVGALLGLPAWAIARIPNLDPGQAVWKVGPDYVDIIQTVITEEEAALTDTSSRRRKAQQALAVEQDATEAVPDVDHDQEHQEHEDEGLFVGIGDVADDDGGWDWEMPPNVIDRHQDVIRTAMAGRCNEAADLAALGEREDIHAHGINSDQAISWLSTRARVAELCGRPDQAMQLRATVASMGKDVEWFEQTERETTSPQWHRGPEPTTPVRPMEDEAPARPRRRTWPYVAAIAALALTGAVVWQNASDDQDKQERQEKAAAYKGVSATDLNIDGVETETRARWSKDGQSVVLSVWIEWDEGPKFVRIDSGEQKAQEQPAPLEDGEIPAPVRLEVKVPVKDWYEAVRMTVAVGGPEWKEGTRAPGRTIEFRPDRTAIDAETGKQLKQRQAKLL
;
A
#
# COMPACT_ATOMS: atom_id res chain seq x y z
N MET A 1 -50.68 19.65 15.09
CA MET A 1 -49.69 18.80 14.41
C MET A 1 -49.88 17.38 14.91
N ILE A 2 -50.52 16.51 14.12
CA ILE A 2 -50.87 15.14 14.52
C ILE A 2 -49.63 14.26 14.34
N ARG A 3 -49.10 13.68 15.42
CA ARG A 3 -48.05 12.64 15.34
C ARG A 3 -48.71 11.31 15.01
N LEU A 4 -48.52 10.84 13.78
CA LEU A 4 -48.96 9.50 13.38
C LEU A 4 -47.89 8.46 13.77
N PRO A 5 -48.28 7.27 14.25
CA PRO A 5 -47.37 6.14 14.41
C PRO A 5 -46.75 5.75 13.06
N SER A 6 -45.49 5.32 13.05
CA SER A 6 -44.73 4.98 11.83
C SER A 6 -45.38 3.91 10.95
N SER A 7 -46.30 3.10 11.49
CA SER A 7 -47.12 2.16 10.70
C SER A 7 -48.14 2.85 9.78
N HIS A 8 -48.65 4.03 10.14
CA HIS A 8 -49.62 4.78 9.33
C HIS A 8 -48.97 5.67 8.27
N ALA A 9 -47.71 6.09 8.46
CA ALA A 9 -46.97 6.88 7.46
C ALA A 9 -46.67 6.08 6.17
N ALA A 10 -46.62 4.74 6.26
CA ALA A 10 -46.44 3.84 5.12
C ALA A 10 -47.64 3.80 4.16
N ILE A 11 -48.80 4.36 4.53
CA ILE A 11 -50.02 4.35 3.70
C ILE A 11 -50.03 5.51 2.69
N THR A 12 -49.32 6.60 2.95
CA THR A 12 -49.33 7.81 2.12
C THR A 12 -48.10 7.99 1.23
N ALA A 13 -47.01 7.28 1.53
CA ALA A 13 -45.85 7.13 0.67
C ALA A 13 -45.40 5.67 0.76
N PRO A 14 -45.15 4.96 -0.36
CA PRO A 14 -44.61 3.62 -0.31
C PRO A 14 -43.13 3.70 0.11
N LEU A 15 -42.90 3.95 1.40
CA LEU A 15 -41.66 3.62 2.07
C LEU A 15 -41.67 2.11 2.21
N VAL A 16 -40.75 1.44 1.50
CA VAL A 16 -40.44 0.03 1.72
C VAL A 16 -39.78 -0.07 3.10
N ALA A 17 -40.59 0.00 4.16
CA ALA A 17 -40.13 -0.22 5.52
C ALA A 17 -40.09 -1.73 5.74
N SER A 18 -38.89 -2.31 5.69
CA SER A 18 -38.67 -3.69 6.12
C SER A 18 -39.17 -3.86 7.55
N SER A 19 -40.05 -4.83 7.80
CA SER A 19 -40.47 -5.19 9.16
C SER A 19 -39.47 -6.11 9.88
N THR A 20 -38.38 -6.45 9.19
CA THR A 20 -37.34 -7.37 9.66
C THR A 20 -36.62 -6.78 10.87
N ARG A 21 -36.49 -7.58 11.93
CA ARG A 21 -35.70 -7.26 13.12
C ARG A 21 -34.74 -8.41 13.36
N PHE A 22 -33.48 -8.09 13.63
CA PHE A 22 -32.50 -9.08 14.02
C PHE A 22 -32.26 -9.04 15.53
N PRO A 23 -32.01 -10.20 16.15
CA PRO A 23 -31.66 -10.28 17.57
C PRO A 23 -30.23 -9.79 17.81
N GLY A 24 -29.92 -9.49 19.06
CA GLY A 24 -28.55 -9.24 19.52
C GLY A 24 -28.28 -7.80 19.94
N ILE A 25 -27.01 -7.42 19.88
CA ILE A 25 -26.53 -6.12 20.35
C ILE A 25 -27.15 -4.96 19.55
N PRO A 26 -27.43 -3.80 20.17
CA PRO A 26 -27.73 -2.60 19.42
C PRO A 26 -26.51 -2.21 18.56
N ILE A 27 -26.74 -1.71 17.36
CA ILE A 27 -25.70 -1.15 16.49
C ILE A 27 -26.00 0.31 16.19
N GLY A 28 -27.25 0.61 15.83
CA GLY A 28 -27.59 1.94 15.35
C GLY A 28 -29.07 2.15 15.07
N ARG A 29 -29.35 3.02 14.10
CA ARG A 29 -30.71 3.30 13.63
C ARG A 29 -30.78 3.30 12.11
N SER A 30 -31.88 2.79 11.56
CA SER A 30 -32.19 2.90 10.14
C SER A 30 -32.43 4.36 9.77
N LEU A 31 -31.81 4.80 8.68
CA LEU A 31 -32.07 6.11 8.06
C LEU A 31 -33.25 6.08 7.09
N LEU A 32 -33.77 4.89 6.76
CA LEU A 32 -34.96 4.75 5.94
C LEU A 32 -36.24 5.00 6.75
N ASP A 33 -36.33 4.45 7.97
CA ASP A 33 -37.55 4.51 8.78
C ASP A 33 -37.35 4.93 10.25
N GLY A 34 -36.10 5.18 10.68
CA GLY A 34 -35.76 5.65 12.03
C GLY A 34 -35.73 4.56 13.10
N ARG A 35 -35.99 3.29 12.77
CA ARG A 35 -36.05 2.22 13.78
C ARG A 35 -34.67 1.85 14.31
N PRO A 36 -34.57 1.40 15.58
CA PRO A 36 -33.34 0.80 16.09
C PRO A 36 -32.94 -0.42 15.25
N PHE A 37 -31.66 -0.54 14.96
CA PHE A 37 -31.04 -1.69 14.30
C PHE A 37 -30.10 -2.38 15.29
N SER A 38 -30.34 -3.68 15.46
CA SER A 38 -29.58 -4.59 16.31
C SER A 38 -29.19 -5.80 15.49
N LEU A 39 -28.01 -6.37 15.72
CA LEU A 39 -27.57 -7.57 15.01
C LEU A 39 -26.42 -8.26 15.75
N SER A 40 -26.69 -9.48 16.22
CA SER A 40 -25.67 -10.49 16.54
C SER A 40 -25.85 -11.66 15.58
N PRO A 41 -24.98 -11.82 14.56
CA PRO A 41 -25.15 -12.82 13.51
C PRO A 41 -25.41 -14.23 14.03
N VAL A 42 -24.68 -14.65 15.07
CA VAL A 42 -24.80 -15.99 15.68
C VAL A 42 -26.17 -16.25 16.32
N LEU A 43 -26.89 -15.20 16.71
CA LEU A 43 -28.22 -15.31 17.31
C LEU A 43 -29.34 -15.30 16.25
N THR A 44 -29.01 -15.02 14.99
CA THR A 44 -29.97 -15.00 13.89
C THR A 44 -30.21 -16.42 13.39
N GLU A 45 -31.46 -16.77 13.09
CA GLU A 45 -31.80 -18.11 12.59
C GLU A 45 -31.05 -18.42 11.27
N ASP A 46 -30.53 -19.64 11.16
CA ASP A 46 -29.70 -20.08 10.03
C ASP A 46 -30.39 -19.94 8.67
N ARG A 47 -31.73 -20.04 8.63
CA ARG A 47 -32.55 -19.87 7.43
C ARG A 47 -32.46 -18.47 6.84
N PHE A 48 -32.15 -17.47 7.67
CA PHE A 48 -32.03 -16.07 7.24
C PHE A 48 -30.57 -15.66 7.10
N LEU A 49 -29.71 -16.17 7.97
CA LEU A 49 -28.29 -15.86 7.97
C LEU A 49 -27.49 -17.16 8.07
N PRO A 50 -27.27 -17.84 6.93
CA PRO A 50 -26.67 -19.16 6.93
C PRO A 50 -25.20 -19.13 7.30
N ALA A 51 -24.51 -17.99 7.25
CA ALA A 51 -23.12 -17.82 7.69
C ALA A 51 -22.95 -16.46 8.39
N THR A 52 -22.03 -16.38 9.35
CA THR A 52 -21.82 -15.21 10.20
C THR A 52 -20.59 -14.40 9.84
N ASN A 53 -19.94 -14.73 8.72
CA ASN A 53 -18.78 -14.00 8.21
C ASN A 53 -19.22 -12.61 7.75
N SER A 54 -18.42 -11.60 8.08
CA SER A 54 -18.69 -10.21 7.75
C SER A 54 -17.57 -9.55 6.96
N ILE A 55 -17.97 -8.60 6.11
CA ILE A 55 -17.05 -7.72 5.39
C ILE A 55 -17.45 -6.27 5.54
N ALA A 56 -16.45 -5.44 5.79
CA ALA A 56 -16.52 -4.02 6.02
C ALA A 56 -15.73 -3.29 4.93
N LEU A 57 -16.42 -2.44 4.17
CA LEU A 57 -15.85 -1.69 3.06
C LEU A 57 -16.05 -0.20 3.31
N GLY A 58 -15.06 0.63 2.97
CA GLY A 58 -15.22 2.08 3.06
C GLY A 58 -13.90 2.82 3.01
N GLY A 59 -13.90 3.99 2.38
CA GLY A 59 -12.75 4.87 2.34
C GLY A 59 -12.33 5.35 3.74
N LEU A 60 -11.19 6.04 3.81
CA LEU A 60 -10.66 6.58 5.06
C LEU A 60 -11.69 7.51 5.73
N GLY A 61 -11.87 7.34 7.04
CA GLY A 61 -12.83 8.14 7.83
C GLY A 61 -14.30 7.79 7.62
N SER A 62 -14.63 6.67 6.95
CA SER A 62 -16.01 6.19 6.80
C SER A 62 -16.65 5.68 8.09
N GLY A 63 -15.85 5.35 9.12
CA GLY A 63 -16.34 4.78 10.39
C GLY A 63 -16.49 3.25 10.38
N LYS A 64 -15.86 2.56 9.41
CA LYS A 64 -15.87 1.08 9.29
C LYS A 64 -15.32 0.39 10.55
N SER A 65 -14.09 0.73 10.94
CA SER A 65 -13.41 0.14 12.10
C SER A 65 -14.04 0.60 13.42
N THR A 66 -14.57 1.82 13.50
CA THR A 66 -15.38 2.29 14.65
C THR A 66 -16.58 1.37 14.87
N THR A 67 -17.34 1.08 13.82
CA THR A 67 -18.50 0.19 13.89
C THR A 67 -18.09 -1.23 14.27
N GLY A 68 -16.97 -1.73 13.73
CA GLY A 68 -16.40 -3.03 14.08
C GLY A 68 -16.01 -3.16 15.55
N LYS A 69 -15.26 -2.19 16.07
CA LYS A 69 -14.81 -2.13 17.47
C LYS A 69 -15.98 -2.06 18.44
N ILE A 70 -17.03 -1.31 18.11
CA ILE A 70 -18.24 -1.22 18.94
C ILE A 70 -18.98 -2.56 18.97
N ARG A 71 -19.10 -3.23 17.83
CA ARG A 71 -19.64 -4.59 17.80
C ARG A 71 -18.79 -5.50 18.69
N ALA A 72 -17.47 -5.48 18.54
CA ALA A 72 -16.59 -6.31 19.34
C ALA A 72 -16.70 -6.04 20.84
N HIS A 73 -16.75 -4.76 21.22
CA HIS A 73 -16.94 -4.33 22.60
C HIS A 73 -18.23 -4.85 23.22
N ARG A 74 -19.35 -4.66 22.51
CA ARG A 74 -20.69 -5.07 22.98
C ARG A 74 -20.85 -6.59 22.98
N GLU A 75 -20.43 -7.30 21.92
CA GLU A 75 -20.54 -8.76 21.84
C GLU A 75 -19.67 -9.47 22.89
N ALA A 76 -18.45 -8.95 23.14
CA ALA A 76 -17.59 -9.50 24.19
C ALA A 76 -18.20 -9.31 25.59
N ARG A 77 -18.78 -8.13 25.87
CA ARG A 77 -19.38 -7.83 27.18
C ARG A 77 -20.74 -8.50 27.40
N ASP A 78 -21.63 -8.45 26.42
CA ASP A 78 -23.04 -8.85 26.57
C ASP A 78 -23.26 -10.34 26.30
N HIS A 79 -22.46 -10.93 25.39
CA HIS A 79 -22.60 -12.32 24.96
C HIS A 79 -21.37 -13.18 25.24
N GLY A 80 -20.30 -12.62 25.81
CA GLY A 80 -19.08 -13.36 26.14
C GLY A 80 -18.31 -13.85 24.91
N HIS A 81 -18.47 -13.19 23.75
CA HIS A 81 -17.72 -13.55 22.55
C HIS A 81 -16.22 -13.27 22.72
N GLN A 82 -15.38 -14.05 22.05
CA GLN A 82 -13.94 -13.84 22.01
C GLN A 82 -13.46 -13.33 20.66
N TYR A 83 -12.42 -12.49 20.70
CA TYR A 83 -11.85 -11.85 19.52
C TYR A 83 -10.36 -12.15 19.38
N VAL A 84 -9.94 -12.54 18.19
CA VAL A 84 -8.54 -12.45 17.76
C VAL A 84 -8.47 -11.43 16.65
N VAL A 85 -7.63 -10.42 16.80
CA VAL A 85 -7.48 -9.33 15.85
C VAL A 85 -6.08 -9.36 15.27
N ILE A 86 -6.01 -9.37 13.94
CA ILE A 86 -4.79 -9.06 13.19
C ILE A 86 -4.85 -7.58 12.83
N ASP A 87 -4.06 -6.78 13.54
CA ASP A 87 -4.09 -5.32 13.47
C ASP A 87 -2.87 -4.80 12.72
N SER A 88 -3.06 -4.55 11.43
CA SER A 88 -2.02 -4.07 10.52
C SER A 88 -2.01 -2.53 10.38
N PHE A 89 -2.95 -1.85 11.03
CA PHE A 89 -3.15 -0.40 10.90
C PHE A 89 -3.08 0.28 12.27
N GLY A 90 -2.41 1.43 12.37
CA GLY A 90 -2.25 2.12 13.65
C GLY A 90 -1.75 3.55 13.51
N GLU A 91 -1.82 4.29 14.61
CA GLU A 91 -1.27 5.63 14.79
C GLU A 91 -0.30 5.63 15.98
N ASP A 92 0.68 6.55 16.02
CA ASP A 92 1.62 6.67 17.16
C ASP A 92 2.35 5.37 17.54
N ASN A 93 2.65 4.49 16.57
CA ASN A 93 3.27 3.18 16.79
C ASN A 93 2.43 2.25 17.71
N SER A 94 1.10 2.40 17.69
CA SER A 94 0.13 1.56 18.38
C SER A 94 -0.99 1.15 17.42
N GLY A 95 -1.35 -0.13 17.45
CA GLY A 95 -2.49 -0.65 16.71
C GLY A 95 -3.81 0.02 17.09
N GLU A 96 -4.71 0.12 16.12
CA GLU A 96 -6.05 0.70 16.26
C GLU A 96 -6.96 -0.01 17.27
N TRP A 97 -6.73 -1.30 17.51
CA TRP A 97 -7.53 -2.15 18.40
C TRP A 97 -6.94 -2.25 19.81
N VAL A 98 -5.75 -1.70 20.05
CA VAL A 98 -5.06 -1.73 21.34
C VAL A 98 -5.88 -1.10 22.48
N PRO A 99 -6.53 0.07 22.32
CA PRO A 99 -7.35 0.64 23.39
C PRO A 99 -8.52 -0.27 23.79
N LEU A 100 -9.18 -0.86 22.79
CA LEU A 100 -10.27 -1.80 23.03
C LEU A 100 -9.79 -3.07 23.74
N ALA A 101 -8.63 -3.59 23.36
CA ALA A 101 -8.03 -4.75 24.00
C ALA A 101 -7.82 -4.53 25.50
N ARG A 102 -7.28 -3.36 25.86
CA ARG A 102 -7.07 -2.98 27.27
C ARG A 102 -8.38 -2.80 28.02
N ALA A 103 -9.40 -2.22 27.38
CA ALA A 103 -10.72 -1.99 27.99
C ALA A 103 -11.54 -3.28 28.24
N LEU A 104 -11.15 -4.39 27.61
CA LEU A 104 -11.75 -5.71 27.76
C LEU A 104 -10.83 -6.68 28.53
N ASP A 105 -9.80 -6.18 29.22
CA ASP A 105 -8.80 -6.99 29.94
C ASP A 105 -8.14 -8.07 29.05
N GLY A 106 -7.97 -7.74 27.78
CA GLY A 106 -7.36 -8.59 26.77
C GLY A 106 -5.83 -8.44 26.66
N ARG A 107 -5.25 -9.12 25.67
CA ARG A 107 -3.81 -9.13 25.41
C ARG A 107 -3.47 -8.40 24.13
N VAL A 108 -2.39 -7.62 24.16
CA VAL A 108 -1.75 -7.09 22.96
C VAL A 108 -0.41 -7.78 22.76
N ILE A 109 -0.24 -8.37 21.59
CA ILE A 109 0.96 -9.06 21.13
C ILE A 109 1.60 -8.16 20.08
N GLN A 110 2.64 -7.43 20.49
CA GLN A 110 3.39 -6.57 19.59
C GLN A 110 4.49 -7.36 18.90
N ALA A 111 4.58 -7.24 17.57
CA ALA A 111 5.70 -7.80 16.83
C ALA A 111 7.03 -7.26 17.38
N GLY A 112 8.00 -8.16 17.60
CA GLY A 112 9.31 -7.83 18.18
C GLY A 112 9.37 -7.84 19.72
N THR A 113 8.23 -7.81 20.43
CA THR A 113 8.20 -7.89 21.91
C THR A 113 7.75 -9.26 22.41
N PHE A 114 6.78 -9.87 21.72
CA PHE A 114 6.32 -11.24 21.98
C PHE A 114 6.61 -12.08 20.75
N THR A 115 7.13 -13.29 20.97
CA THR A 115 7.52 -14.22 19.91
C THR A 115 6.58 -15.41 19.89
N LEU A 116 5.97 -15.66 18.74
CA LEU A 116 5.17 -16.86 18.53
C LEU A 116 6.12 -18.05 18.37
N ASN A 117 5.81 -19.20 18.96
CA ASN A 117 6.61 -20.41 18.74
C ASN A 117 6.05 -21.22 17.55
N PRO A 118 6.68 -21.20 16.36
CA PRO A 118 6.18 -21.93 15.19
C PRO A 118 6.40 -23.45 15.26
N VAL A 119 7.20 -23.94 16.22
CA VAL A 119 7.52 -25.36 16.39
C VAL A 119 6.94 -25.95 17.67
N SER A 120 5.95 -25.28 18.27
CA SER A 120 5.25 -25.78 19.45
C SER A 120 4.69 -27.19 19.23
N ASP A 121 4.80 -28.03 20.25
CA ASP A 121 4.26 -29.38 20.34
C ASP A 121 2.72 -29.42 20.44
N LEU A 122 2.07 -28.28 20.71
CA LEU A 122 0.62 -28.14 20.64
C LEU A 122 0.10 -28.20 19.19
N PHE A 123 0.97 -27.98 18.20
CA PHE A 123 0.60 -28.18 16.80
C PHE A 123 0.69 -29.65 16.40
N PRO A 124 -0.29 -30.19 15.66
CA PRO A 124 -0.15 -31.49 15.01
C PRO A 124 1.14 -31.55 14.17
N SER A 125 1.78 -32.71 14.10
CA SER A 125 3.08 -32.88 13.45
C SER A 125 3.11 -32.35 12.02
N GLU A 126 2.05 -32.61 11.25
CA GLU A 126 1.93 -32.22 9.84
C GLU A 126 1.76 -30.70 9.70
N VAL A 127 1.01 -30.09 10.62
CA VAL A 127 0.76 -28.65 10.67
C VAL A 127 2.03 -27.91 11.05
N ARG A 128 2.76 -28.43 12.04
CA ARG A 128 4.04 -27.89 12.48
C ARG A 128 5.06 -27.90 11.32
N GLU A 129 5.14 -29.00 10.59
CA GLU A 129 5.98 -29.08 9.38
C GLU A 129 5.53 -28.04 8.33
N GLN A 130 4.24 -27.98 8.02
CA GLN A 130 3.71 -27.07 7.02
C GLN A 130 3.97 -25.60 7.39
N LEU A 131 3.82 -25.22 8.66
CA LEU A 131 4.10 -23.87 9.13
C LEU A 131 5.57 -23.52 8.92
N VAL A 132 6.52 -24.37 9.34
CA VAL A 132 7.94 -24.11 9.13
C VAL A 132 8.30 -24.02 7.65
N ARG A 133 7.72 -24.89 6.81
CA ARG A 133 7.89 -24.79 5.35
C ARG A 133 7.39 -23.46 4.82
N SER A 134 6.28 -22.96 5.34
CA SER A 134 5.70 -21.66 4.95
C SER A 134 6.60 -20.50 5.38
N LEU A 135 7.22 -20.59 6.57
CA LEU A 135 8.22 -19.62 7.02
C LEU A 135 9.44 -19.60 6.10
N ILE A 136 9.95 -20.76 5.69
CA ILE A 136 11.08 -20.86 4.74
C ILE A 136 10.68 -20.26 3.39
N THR A 137 9.52 -20.65 2.85
CA THR A 137 9.04 -20.14 1.56
C THR A 137 8.80 -18.63 1.57
N ALA A 138 8.41 -18.03 2.69
CA ALA A 138 8.20 -16.60 2.79
C ALA A 138 9.50 -15.78 2.65
N VAL A 139 10.65 -16.33 3.04
CA VAL A 139 11.94 -15.63 2.99
C VAL A 139 12.85 -16.08 1.87
N GLU A 140 12.87 -17.38 1.58
CA GLU A 140 13.75 -18.00 0.59
C GLU A 140 13.07 -19.23 -0.05
N PRO A 141 12.20 -19.04 -1.07
CA PRO A 141 11.47 -20.14 -1.72
C PRO A 141 12.36 -21.24 -2.29
N ALA A 142 13.54 -20.87 -2.81
CA ALA A 142 14.48 -21.79 -3.44
C ALA A 142 15.15 -22.77 -2.45
N ALA A 143 15.12 -22.46 -1.15
CA ALA A 143 15.69 -23.30 -0.10
C ALA A 143 14.91 -24.62 0.10
N LEU A 144 13.65 -24.69 -0.33
CA LEU A 144 12.76 -25.81 -0.04
C LEU A 144 12.77 -26.90 -1.14
N THR A 145 13.85 -27.67 -1.20
CA THR A 145 13.96 -28.84 -2.11
C THR A 145 13.32 -30.11 -1.50
N HIS A 146 13.19 -31.19 -2.28
CA HIS A 146 12.72 -32.47 -1.74
C HIS A 146 13.68 -33.05 -0.68
N GLN A 147 14.99 -32.81 -0.85
CA GLN A 147 16.01 -33.17 0.12
C GLN A 147 15.88 -32.34 1.39
N ALA A 148 15.76 -31.02 1.25
CA ALA A 148 15.62 -30.10 2.37
C ALA A 148 14.33 -30.37 3.16
N THR A 149 13.24 -30.72 2.47
CA THR A 149 11.99 -31.13 3.12
C THR A 149 12.20 -32.39 3.97
N HIS A 150 12.96 -33.38 3.48
CA HIS A 150 13.26 -34.58 4.26
C HIS A 150 14.18 -34.29 5.46
N ALA A 151 15.20 -33.46 5.28
CA ALA A 151 16.07 -33.02 6.38
C ALA A 151 15.28 -32.26 7.44
N LEU A 152 14.35 -31.38 7.03
CA LEU A 152 13.44 -30.68 7.93
C LEU A 152 12.53 -31.62 8.72
N GLN A 153 11.94 -32.62 8.07
CA GLN A 153 11.15 -33.65 8.74
C GLN A 153 11.96 -34.42 9.77
N HIS A 154 13.22 -34.74 9.45
CA HIS A 154 14.12 -35.38 10.40
C HIS A 154 14.40 -34.46 11.60
N ALA A 155 14.77 -33.20 11.34
CA ALA A 155 15.09 -32.22 12.37
C ALA A 155 13.90 -31.89 13.29
N LEU A 156 12.67 -31.84 12.77
CA LEU A 156 11.44 -31.61 13.56
C LEU A 156 11.15 -32.72 14.59
N ASN A 157 11.73 -33.91 14.42
CA ASN A 157 11.62 -35.00 15.39
C ASN A 157 12.72 -34.95 16.46
N HIS A 158 13.69 -34.06 16.33
CA HIS A 158 14.78 -33.91 17.28
C HIS A 158 14.28 -33.25 18.58
N PRO A 159 14.75 -33.67 19.78
CA PRO A 159 14.30 -33.09 21.06
C PRO A 159 14.53 -31.58 21.20
N LYS A 160 15.48 -31.01 20.45
CA LYS A 160 15.73 -29.56 20.42
C LYS A 160 14.70 -28.78 19.59
N ALA A 161 13.90 -29.43 18.74
CA ALA A 161 12.91 -28.78 17.89
C ALA A 161 11.65 -28.33 18.65
N THR A 162 11.84 -27.80 19.86
CA THR A 162 10.84 -27.13 20.70
C THR A 162 10.90 -25.61 20.56
N SER A 163 11.95 -25.07 19.95
CA SER A 163 12.12 -23.66 19.58
C SER A 163 12.72 -23.54 18.19
N LEU A 164 12.58 -22.37 17.56
CA LEU A 164 13.12 -22.16 16.21
C LEU A 164 14.66 -22.29 16.19
N ASN A 165 15.34 -21.75 17.20
CA ASN A 165 16.79 -21.91 17.39
C ASN A 165 17.18 -23.39 17.50
N GLY A 166 16.46 -24.16 18.32
CA GLY A 166 16.76 -25.58 18.48
C GLY A 166 16.42 -26.42 17.24
N LEU A 167 15.49 -25.97 16.39
CA LEU A 167 15.27 -26.56 15.07
C LEU A 167 16.42 -26.26 14.10
N VAL A 168 16.92 -25.02 14.07
CA VAL A 168 18.10 -24.66 13.28
C VAL A 168 19.30 -25.48 13.71
N ASP A 169 19.54 -25.63 15.03
CA ASP A 169 20.59 -26.49 15.57
C ASP A 169 20.46 -27.95 15.10
N ALA A 170 19.24 -28.48 15.06
CA ALA A 170 18.96 -29.85 14.61
C ALA A 170 19.15 -30.03 13.09
N LEU A 171 19.03 -28.96 12.30
CA LEU A 171 19.34 -28.98 10.87
C LEU A 171 20.85 -28.89 10.59
N VAL A 172 21.58 -28.11 11.38
CA VAL A 172 23.04 -27.92 11.23
C VAL A 172 23.83 -29.10 11.81
N HIS A 173 23.35 -29.69 12.91
CA HIS A 173 23.99 -30.82 13.58
C HIS A 173 22.99 -31.98 13.77
N PRO A 174 22.52 -32.61 12.67
CA PRO A 174 21.58 -33.73 12.75
C PRO A 174 22.24 -34.99 13.32
N GLU A 175 21.44 -35.84 13.96
CA GLU A 175 21.86 -37.18 14.36
C GLU A 175 21.70 -38.17 13.19
N ASP A 176 22.35 -39.34 13.28
CA ASP A 176 22.16 -40.39 12.28
C ASP A 176 20.70 -40.91 12.32
N GLY A 177 20.10 -41.02 11.14
CA GLY A 177 18.76 -41.59 10.97
C GLY A 177 18.76 -42.71 9.93
N ARG A 178 17.74 -42.70 9.05
CA ARG A 178 17.75 -43.54 7.84
C ARG A 178 18.90 -43.16 6.90
N TRP A 179 19.37 -41.92 6.98
CA TRP A 179 20.51 -41.39 6.26
C TRP A 179 21.59 -40.95 7.27
N PRO A 180 22.87 -40.99 6.89
CA PRO A 180 23.95 -40.47 7.73
C PRO A 180 23.82 -38.97 7.97
N ALA A 181 24.22 -38.51 9.16
CA ALA A 181 24.19 -37.11 9.59
C ALA A 181 24.85 -36.17 8.58
N ALA A 182 25.99 -36.57 8.00
CA ALA A 182 26.69 -35.77 6.98
C ALA A 182 25.80 -35.47 5.76
N LYS A 183 24.97 -36.42 5.34
CA LYS A 183 24.05 -36.24 4.20
C LYS A 183 22.83 -35.41 4.58
N LEU A 184 22.32 -35.59 5.79
CA LEU A 184 21.23 -34.77 6.32
C LEU A 184 21.64 -33.31 6.47
N THR A 185 22.89 -33.05 6.86
CA THR A 185 23.48 -31.71 6.96
C THR A 185 23.53 -31.04 5.58
N GLU A 186 24.09 -31.74 4.58
CA GLU A 186 24.12 -31.26 3.18
C GLU A 186 22.71 -30.92 2.65
N TRP A 187 21.72 -31.75 2.97
CA TRP A 187 20.34 -31.53 2.54
C TRP A 187 19.63 -30.41 3.31
N GLY A 188 19.94 -30.24 4.59
CA GLY A 188 19.33 -29.26 5.48
C GLY A 188 19.93 -27.86 5.42
N GLU A 189 21.13 -27.70 4.85
CA GLU A 189 21.88 -26.44 4.84
C GLU A 189 21.07 -25.25 4.33
N GLY A 190 20.42 -25.38 3.16
CA GLY A 190 19.59 -24.31 2.61
C GLY A 190 18.41 -23.93 3.50
N ALA A 191 17.76 -24.91 4.12
CA ALA A 191 16.65 -24.66 5.05
C ALA A 191 17.14 -24.01 6.36
N ALA A 192 18.30 -24.42 6.88
CA ALA A 192 18.92 -23.81 8.05
C ALA A 192 19.27 -22.34 7.80
N ILE A 193 19.88 -22.02 6.65
CA ILE A 193 20.21 -20.64 6.25
C ILE A 193 18.94 -19.81 6.06
N ALA A 194 17.88 -20.37 5.47
CA ALA A 194 16.62 -19.66 5.33
C ALA A 194 15.99 -19.34 6.70
N LEU A 195 16.00 -20.31 7.61
CA LEU A 195 15.48 -20.12 8.98
C LEU A 195 16.35 -19.19 9.82
N SER A 196 17.67 -19.12 9.57
CA SER A 196 18.57 -18.23 10.31
C SER A 196 18.22 -16.75 10.11
N ARG A 197 17.49 -16.40 9.06
CA ARG A 197 16.96 -15.04 8.87
C ARG A 197 16.04 -14.59 10.01
N TYR A 198 15.34 -15.55 10.66
CA TYR A 198 14.45 -15.30 11.80
C TYR A 198 15.13 -15.39 13.16
N THR A 199 16.35 -15.94 13.24
CA THR A 199 17.08 -16.12 14.51
C THR A 199 18.28 -15.19 14.63
N GLU A 200 19.01 -14.98 13.55
CA GLU A 200 20.23 -14.16 13.49
C GLU A 200 20.11 -12.98 12.53
N GLY A 201 19.18 -13.06 11.57
CA GLY A 201 19.04 -12.08 10.49
C GLY A 201 18.09 -10.93 10.78
N SER A 202 17.59 -10.33 9.68
CA SER A 202 16.73 -9.13 9.70
C SER A 202 15.36 -9.34 10.35
N LEU A 203 14.94 -10.59 10.59
CA LEU A 203 13.63 -10.96 11.12
C LEU A 203 13.71 -11.53 12.54
N ARG A 204 14.84 -11.33 13.24
CA ARG A 204 14.98 -11.65 14.66
C ARG A 204 13.95 -10.90 15.52
N GLY A 205 13.57 -11.50 16.63
CA GLY A 205 12.54 -11.03 17.55
C GLY A 205 11.10 -11.40 17.14
N LEU A 206 10.90 -12.17 16.07
CA LEU A 206 9.55 -12.62 15.65
C LEU A 206 9.18 -14.00 16.18
N PHE A 207 10.14 -14.94 16.18
CA PHE A 207 9.89 -16.35 16.49
C PHE A 207 10.97 -17.00 17.38
N ASP A 208 12.02 -16.27 17.72
CA ASP A 208 13.30 -16.73 18.28
C ASP A 208 13.55 -16.28 19.73
N GLY A 209 12.55 -15.69 20.39
CA GLY A 209 12.69 -15.22 21.77
C GLY A 209 12.82 -16.36 22.78
N GLU A 210 13.55 -16.11 23.86
CA GLU A 210 13.78 -17.11 24.93
C GLU A 210 12.46 -17.62 25.57
N SER A 211 11.42 -16.78 25.56
CA SER A 211 10.07 -17.11 26.03
C SER A 211 9.08 -17.34 24.87
N ALA A 212 9.54 -17.73 23.69
CA ALA A 212 8.66 -17.99 22.55
C ALA A 212 7.63 -19.06 22.91
N GLY A 213 6.36 -18.71 22.78
CA GLY A 213 5.24 -19.54 23.21
C GLY A 213 4.01 -19.34 22.34
N LEU A 214 2.93 -20.01 22.70
CA LEU A 214 1.62 -19.75 22.11
C LEU A 214 0.83 -18.84 23.06
N PRO A 215 0.01 -17.91 22.53
CA PRO A 215 -0.82 -17.03 23.36
C PRO A 215 -1.86 -17.81 24.17
N GLU A 216 -2.36 -17.18 25.24
CA GLU A 216 -3.50 -17.69 25.98
C GLU A 216 -4.74 -17.84 25.08
N THR A 217 -5.63 -18.78 25.36
CA THR A 217 -6.79 -19.08 24.51
C THR A 217 -8.13 -18.58 25.05
N ASP A 218 -8.18 -18.20 26.33
CA ASP A 218 -9.41 -17.87 27.05
C ASP A 218 -9.58 -16.38 27.39
N LEU A 219 -8.86 -15.50 26.68
CA LEU A 219 -8.99 -14.05 26.86
C LEU A 219 -10.12 -13.47 26.00
N PRO A 220 -10.84 -12.42 26.46
CA PRO A 220 -11.92 -11.79 25.69
C PRO A 220 -11.46 -11.25 24.33
N ILE A 221 -10.24 -10.74 24.26
CA ILE A 221 -9.65 -10.23 23.03
C ILE A 221 -8.12 -10.36 23.04
N ILE A 222 -7.56 -10.77 21.91
CA ILE A 222 -6.13 -10.85 21.65
C ILE A 222 -5.84 -10.07 20.37
N VAL A 223 -4.99 -9.06 20.45
CA VAL A 223 -4.60 -8.22 19.31
C VAL A 223 -3.16 -8.51 18.93
N PHE A 224 -2.94 -9.02 17.73
CA PHE A 224 -1.64 -9.07 17.09
C PHE A 224 -1.38 -7.73 16.39
N ASP A 225 -0.57 -6.89 17.02
CA ASP A 225 -0.25 -5.54 16.59
C ASP A 225 0.99 -5.54 15.68
N PHE A 226 0.74 -5.27 14.39
CA PHE A 226 1.74 -5.15 13.33
C PHE A 226 1.97 -3.71 12.90
N SER A 227 1.38 -2.72 13.59
CA SER A 227 1.46 -1.29 13.23
C SER A 227 2.90 -0.73 13.19
N ARG A 228 3.85 -1.41 13.86
CA ARG A 228 5.27 -1.03 13.88
C ARG A 228 6.10 -1.66 12.76
N LEU A 229 5.55 -2.62 12.03
CA LEU A 229 6.23 -3.25 10.90
C LEU A 229 5.99 -2.41 9.65
N ASP A 230 7.01 -2.32 8.80
CA ASP A 230 6.81 -1.78 7.46
C ASP A 230 5.79 -2.62 6.69
N ARG A 231 4.91 -1.97 5.93
CA ARG A 231 3.80 -2.63 5.21
C ARG A 231 4.28 -3.60 4.15
N ASN A 232 5.49 -3.39 3.63
CA ASN A 232 6.13 -4.27 2.65
C ASN A 232 7.12 -5.24 3.32
N SER A 233 7.12 -5.33 4.65
CA SER A 233 8.03 -6.18 5.39
C SER A 233 7.80 -7.66 5.04
N PRO A 234 8.87 -8.41 4.73
CA PRO A 234 8.78 -9.86 4.52
C PRO A 234 8.39 -10.62 5.81
N ALA A 235 8.31 -9.94 6.96
CA ALA A 235 7.80 -10.48 8.22
C ALA A 235 6.30 -10.78 8.20
N ILE A 236 5.52 -9.98 7.48
CA ILE A 236 4.04 -10.00 7.56
C ILE A 236 3.50 -11.37 7.13
N PRO A 237 3.85 -11.93 5.95
CA PRO A 237 3.32 -13.24 5.53
C PRO A 237 3.62 -14.35 6.54
N SER A 238 4.81 -14.32 7.15
CA SER A 238 5.24 -15.31 8.15
C SER A 238 4.46 -15.20 9.46
N LEU A 239 4.24 -13.98 9.95
CA LEU A 239 3.39 -13.72 11.11
C LEU A 239 1.95 -14.13 10.83
N MET A 240 1.42 -13.84 9.64
CA MET A 240 0.07 -14.26 9.25
C MET A 240 -0.08 -15.77 9.29
N ALA A 241 0.88 -16.50 8.70
CA ALA A 241 0.85 -17.95 8.69
C ALA A 241 0.90 -18.52 10.12
N ALA A 242 1.75 -17.97 10.99
CA ALA A 242 1.85 -18.39 12.38
C ALA A 242 0.57 -18.10 13.18
N VAL A 243 0.02 -16.89 13.07
CA VAL A 243 -1.22 -16.50 13.77
C VAL A 243 -2.39 -17.37 13.30
N ALA A 244 -2.56 -17.54 11.99
CA ALA A 244 -3.67 -18.30 11.46
C ALA A 244 -3.55 -19.80 11.77
N CYS A 245 -2.33 -20.34 11.81
CA CYS A 245 -2.05 -21.71 12.30
C CYS A 245 -2.45 -21.86 13.78
N TRP A 246 -2.04 -20.91 14.64
CA TRP A 246 -2.42 -20.90 16.05
C TRP A 246 -3.93 -20.77 16.25
N VAL A 247 -4.58 -19.86 15.51
CA VAL A 247 -6.04 -19.69 15.52
C VAL A 247 -6.73 -21.01 15.25
N GLU A 248 -6.34 -21.70 14.17
CA GLU A 248 -7.06 -22.89 13.74
C GLU A 248 -6.80 -24.12 14.60
N HIS A 249 -5.55 -24.35 14.99
CA HIS A 249 -5.14 -25.61 15.61
C HIS A 249 -5.04 -25.56 17.13
N VAL A 250 -5.07 -24.36 17.73
CA VAL A 250 -4.92 -24.20 19.19
C VAL A 250 -6.06 -23.37 19.77
N TRP A 251 -6.29 -22.16 19.28
CA TRP A 251 -7.32 -21.29 19.86
C TRP A 251 -8.73 -21.81 19.63
N LEU A 252 -9.12 -22.13 18.39
CA LEU A 252 -10.47 -22.63 18.10
C LEU A 252 -10.81 -23.96 18.83
N PRO A 253 -9.89 -24.94 18.95
CA PRO A 253 -10.17 -26.15 19.72
C PRO A 253 -10.23 -25.93 21.23
N GLN A 254 -9.48 -24.98 21.78
CA GLN A 254 -9.32 -24.81 23.24
C GLN A 254 -10.21 -23.72 23.85
N SER A 255 -10.59 -22.69 23.08
CA SER A 255 -11.40 -21.58 23.58
C SER A 255 -12.71 -22.09 24.21
N THR A 256 -13.13 -21.47 25.30
CA THR A 256 -14.39 -21.82 25.98
C THR A 256 -15.55 -20.89 25.63
N ALA A 257 -15.34 -19.92 24.75
CA ALA A 257 -16.34 -18.91 24.41
C ALA A 257 -17.52 -19.47 23.60
N PRO A 258 -18.74 -18.92 23.80
CA PRO A 258 -19.93 -19.31 23.05
C PRO A 258 -19.81 -19.04 21.55
N HIS A 259 -19.07 -18.00 21.17
CA HIS A 259 -18.76 -17.68 19.77
C HIS A 259 -17.44 -16.92 19.68
N ARG A 260 -16.73 -17.07 18.56
CA ARG A 260 -15.42 -16.45 18.32
C ARG A 260 -15.40 -15.60 17.06
N HIS A 261 -14.54 -14.60 17.04
CA HIS A 261 -14.33 -13.69 15.94
C HIS A 261 -12.85 -13.60 15.56
N LEU A 262 -12.53 -13.83 14.29
CA LEU A 262 -11.22 -13.51 13.73
C LEU A 262 -11.35 -12.24 12.89
N VAL A 263 -10.78 -11.14 13.40
CA VAL A 263 -10.76 -9.85 12.74
C VAL A 263 -9.50 -9.71 11.91
N LEU A 264 -9.66 -9.36 10.64
CA LEU A 264 -8.58 -9.10 9.69
C LEU A 264 -8.66 -7.65 9.22
N GLU A 265 -7.81 -6.77 9.77
CA GLU A 265 -7.66 -5.40 9.29
C GLU A 265 -6.74 -5.35 8.07
N GLU A 266 -7.15 -4.60 7.05
CA GLU A 266 -6.45 -4.42 5.76
C GLU A 266 -6.07 -5.78 5.11
N ALA A 267 -7.04 -6.68 5.07
CA ALA A 267 -6.81 -8.10 4.75
C ALA A 267 -6.34 -8.38 3.32
N TRP A 268 -6.21 -7.39 2.43
CA TRP A 268 -5.81 -7.63 1.04
C TRP A 268 -4.42 -8.27 0.94
N GLN A 269 -3.48 -7.89 1.81
CA GLN A 269 -2.15 -8.50 1.85
C GLN A 269 -2.22 -10.02 2.15
N ILE A 270 -3.13 -10.39 3.04
CA ILE A 270 -3.38 -11.77 3.48
C ILE A 270 -4.06 -12.55 2.35
N LEU A 271 -5.06 -11.95 1.70
CA LEU A 271 -5.88 -12.59 0.69
C LEU A 271 -5.16 -12.76 -0.66
N LEU A 272 -4.14 -11.94 -0.95
CA LEU A 272 -3.31 -12.07 -2.16
C LEU A 272 -2.19 -13.12 -2.02
N SER A 273 -1.77 -13.46 -0.80
CA SER A 273 -0.76 -14.50 -0.56
C SER A 273 -1.34 -15.90 -0.83
N PRO A 274 -0.76 -16.73 -1.72
CA PRO A 274 -1.29 -18.06 -2.01
C PRO A 274 -1.42 -18.94 -0.76
N ALA A 275 -0.35 -19.00 0.06
CA ALA A 275 -0.31 -19.84 1.26
C ALA A 275 -1.38 -19.45 2.31
N THR A 276 -1.63 -18.15 2.46
CA THR A 276 -2.59 -17.64 3.45
C THR A 276 -4.02 -17.61 2.91
N SER A 277 -4.20 -17.39 1.60
CA SER A 277 -5.51 -17.36 0.96
C SER A 277 -6.26 -18.69 1.06
N GLU A 278 -5.57 -19.82 0.93
CA GLU A 278 -6.16 -21.17 1.08
C GLU A 278 -6.64 -21.40 2.50
N LEU A 279 -5.85 -20.96 3.48
CA LEU A 279 -6.18 -21.03 4.90
C LEU A 279 -7.40 -20.17 5.24
N ILE A 280 -7.41 -18.90 4.83
CA ILE A 280 -8.56 -18.01 5.03
C ILE A 280 -9.82 -18.55 4.33
N GLN A 281 -9.69 -19.06 3.11
CA GLN A 281 -10.81 -19.68 2.41
C GLN A 281 -11.37 -20.88 3.18
N ARG A 282 -10.50 -21.72 3.76
CA ARG A 282 -10.91 -22.85 4.59
C ARG A 282 -11.62 -22.39 5.85
N LEU A 283 -11.10 -21.38 6.55
CA LEU A 283 -11.75 -20.79 7.72
C LEU A 283 -13.12 -20.20 7.37
N LEU A 284 -13.24 -19.47 6.26
CA LEU A 284 -14.52 -18.94 5.77
C LEU A 284 -15.55 -20.04 5.50
N LYS A 285 -15.13 -21.15 4.87
CA LYS A 285 -16.01 -22.29 4.54
C LYS A 285 -16.42 -23.09 5.78
N ASN A 286 -15.54 -23.21 6.76
CA ASN A 286 -15.75 -24.01 7.98
C ASN A 286 -16.24 -23.19 9.17
N SER A 287 -16.39 -21.87 9.03
CA SER A 287 -16.66 -20.93 10.12
C SER A 287 -17.85 -21.33 10.99
N ARG A 288 -18.92 -21.84 10.35
CA ARG A 288 -20.14 -22.33 11.02
C ARG A 288 -19.91 -23.50 11.94
N LYS A 289 -19.16 -24.50 11.48
CA LYS A 289 -18.84 -25.69 12.29
C LYS A 289 -17.89 -25.33 13.44
N ALA A 290 -17.08 -24.30 13.25
CA ALA A 290 -16.09 -23.84 14.21
C ALA A 290 -16.62 -22.84 15.25
N GLY A 291 -17.88 -22.38 15.13
CA GLY A 291 -18.39 -21.28 15.97
C GLY A 291 -17.57 -20.00 15.79
N LEU A 292 -17.20 -19.71 14.54
CA LEU A 292 -16.31 -18.62 14.16
C LEU A 292 -17.04 -17.64 13.21
N SER A 293 -16.79 -16.36 13.40
CA SER A 293 -17.03 -15.30 12.42
C SER A 293 -15.70 -14.74 11.94
N LEU A 294 -15.47 -14.73 10.64
CA LEU A 294 -14.41 -13.88 10.08
C LEU A 294 -14.97 -12.49 9.83
N ASP A 295 -14.33 -11.47 10.40
CA ASP A 295 -14.68 -10.06 10.21
C ASP A 295 -13.55 -9.38 9.43
N VAL A 296 -13.81 -9.04 8.17
CA VAL A 296 -12.79 -8.52 7.25
C VAL A 296 -13.01 -7.03 7.03
N TYR A 297 -11.97 -6.22 7.28
CA TYR A 297 -12.00 -4.77 7.07
C TYR A 297 -11.03 -4.38 5.94
N MET A 298 -11.54 -3.62 4.95
CA MET A 298 -10.73 -3.12 3.83
C MET A 298 -11.25 -1.76 3.33
N HIS A 299 -10.38 -1.02 2.64
CA HIS A 299 -10.76 0.26 2.06
C HIS A 299 -11.61 0.10 0.80
N THR A 300 -11.12 -0.71 -0.13
CA THR A 300 -11.82 -0.98 -1.39
C THR A 300 -11.80 -2.48 -1.67
N LEU A 301 -12.76 -2.93 -2.47
CA LEU A 301 -12.80 -4.29 -2.98
C LEU A 301 -11.80 -4.47 -4.15
N SER A 302 -11.50 -3.38 -4.86
CA SER A 302 -10.50 -3.33 -5.94
C SER A 302 -9.09 -3.70 -5.48
N ASP A 303 -8.76 -3.51 -4.19
CA ASP A 303 -7.47 -3.92 -3.61
C ASP A 303 -7.22 -5.44 -3.68
N LEU A 304 -8.26 -6.26 -3.83
CA LEU A 304 -8.14 -7.71 -4.00
C LEU A 304 -7.80 -8.14 -5.43
N GLY A 305 -7.81 -7.21 -6.39
CA GLY A 305 -7.68 -7.51 -7.80
C GLY A 305 -8.82 -8.39 -8.34
N GLU A 306 -8.53 -9.13 -9.41
CA GLU A 306 -9.49 -10.04 -10.03
C GLU A 306 -9.25 -11.51 -9.60
N GLY A 307 -10.33 -12.31 -9.54
CA GLY A 307 -10.26 -13.75 -9.31
C GLY A 307 -10.59 -14.20 -7.89
N ARG A 308 -9.91 -15.26 -7.42
CA ARG A 308 -10.31 -16.02 -6.22
C ARG A 308 -10.38 -15.18 -4.94
N ALA A 309 -9.47 -14.23 -4.75
CA ALA A 309 -9.45 -13.37 -3.57
C ALA A 309 -10.74 -12.53 -3.48
N ARG A 310 -11.16 -11.94 -4.60
CA ARG A 310 -12.41 -11.18 -4.70
C ARG A 310 -13.65 -12.06 -4.54
N ASP A 311 -13.60 -13.30 -5.02
CA ASP A 311 -14.69 -14.26 -4.80
C ASP A 311 -14.89 -14.64 -3.33
N LEU A 312 -13.88 -14.50 -2.47
CA LEU A 312 -14.02 -14.74 -1.03
C LEU A 312 -14.97 -13.74 -0.36
N ALA A 313 -15.08 -12.52 -0.90
CA ALA A 313 -16.03 -11.53 -0.38
C ALA A 313 -17.50 -12.01 -0.50
N LYS A 314 -17.81 -12.89 -1.46
CA LYS A 314 -19.15 -13.51 -1.61
C LYS A 314 -19.48 -14.50 -0.48
N LEU A 315 -18.49 -14.96 0.27
CA LEU A 315 -18.68 -15.84 1.43
C LEU A 315 -19.07 -15.07 2.70
N CYS A 316 -19.14 -13.73 2.62
CA CYS A 316 -19.58 -12.85 3.69
C CYS A 316 -21.07 -12.52 3.49
N GLU A 317 -21.91 -12.97 4.42
CA GLU A 317 -23.35 -12.72 4.39
C GLU A 317 -23.74 -11.43 5.12
N VAL A 318 -22.87 -10.95 6.01
CA VAL A 318 -23.01 -9.66 6.69
C VAL A 318 -22.09 -8.67 5.99
N VAL A 319 -22.65 -7.69 5.33
CA VAL A 319 -21.88 -6.67 4.61
C VAL A 319 -22.25 -5.31 5.19
N HIS A 320 -21.26 -4.49 5.51
CA HIS A 320 -21.51 -3.07 5.74
C HIS A 320 -20.54 -2.20 4.94
N VAL A 321 -21.11 -1.32 4.11
CA VAL A 321 -20.39 -0.49 3.16
C VAL A 321 -20.57 0.98 3.55
N GLY A 322 -19.50 1.57 4.07
CA GLY A 322 -19.40 3.01 4.30
C GLY A 322 -19.16 3.78 3.00
N ARG A 323 -18.79 5.06 3.12
CA ARG A 323 -18.58 5.92 1.95
C ARG A 323 -17.48 5.38 1.02
N LEU A 324 -17.80 5.23 -0.26
CA LEU A 324 -16.88 4.86 -1.35
C LEU A 324 -17.10 5.76 -2.58
N GLY A 325 -16.11 5.83 -3.46
CA GLY A 325 -16.27 6.51 -4.76
C GLY A 325 -17.35 5.82 -5.63
N PRO A 326 -17.95 6.54 -6.60
CA PRO A 326 -19.04 5.99 -7.42
C PRO A 326 -18.68 4.70 -8.19
N GLU A 327 -17.47 4.62 -8.73
CA GLU A 327 -17.00 3.44 -9.48
C GLU A 327 -16.86 2.23 -8.55
N GLU A 328 -16.25 2.43 -7.39
CA GLU A 328 -16.07 1.39 -6.38
C GLU A 328 -17.42 0.93 -5.80
N ALA A 329 -18.35 1.86 -5.55
CA ALA A 329 -19.71 1.54 -5.13
C ALA A 329 -20.43 0.64 -6.15
N ALA A 330 -20.26 0.89 -7.45
CA ALA A 330 -20.84 0.06 -8.50
C ALA A 330 -20.22 -1.35 -8.53
N ILE A 331 -18.89 -1.44 -8.38
CA ILE A 331 -18.15 -2.72 -8.27
C ILE A 331 -18.65 -3.55 -7.09
N VAL A 332 -18.71 -2.94 -5.91
CA VAL A 332 -19.17 -3.59 -4.68
C VAL A 332 -20.63 -4.02 -4.81
N GLY A 333 -21.47 -3.14 -5.34
CA GLY A 333 -22.89 -3.42 -5.54
C GLY A 333 -23.14 -4.59 -6.48
N ALA A 334 -22.41 -4.65 -7.60
CA ALA A 334 -22.49 -5.75 -8.54
C ALA A 334 -22.01 -7.09 -7.94
N LEU A 335 -20.95 -7.07 -7.13
CA LEU A 335 -20.42 -8.29 -6.53
C LEU A 335 -21.31 -8.83 -5.40
N LEU A 336 -21.79 -7.94 -4.52
CA LEU A 336 -22.50 -8.30 -3.29
C LEU A 336 -24.02 -8.29 -3.44
N GLY A 337 -24.53 -8.01 -4.64
CA GLY A 337 -25.96 -8.02 -4.95
C GLY A 337 -26.72 -6.87 -4.27
N LEU A 338 -26.12 -5.69 -4.16
CA LEU A 338 -26.80 -4.53 -3.57
C LEU A 338 -27.82 -3.95 -4.56
N PRO A 339 -29.00 -3.51 -4.10
CA PRO A 339 -29.98 -2.87 -4.96
C PRO A 339 -29.49 -1.51 -5.46
N ALA A 340 -29.91 -1.12 -6.66
CA ALA A 340 -29.45 0.10 -7.32
C ALA A 340 -29.63 1.38 -6.46
N TRP A 341 -30.71 1.45 -5.68
CA TRP A 341 -30.95 2.57 -4.77
C TRP A 341 -29.88 2.66 -3.67
N ALA A 342 -29.41 1.53 -3.15
CA ALA A 342 -28.39 1.50 -2.10
C ALA A 342 -27.03 1.88 -2.67
N ILE A 343 -26.69 1.37 -3.86
CA ILE A 343 -25.46 1.72 -4.59
C ILE A 343 -25.38 3.23 -4.81
N ALA A 344 -26.48 3.86 -5.26
CA ALA A 344 -26.53 5.30 -5.49
C ALA A 344 -26.35 6.15 -4.22
N ARG A 345 -26.56 5.57 -3.03
CA ARG A 345 -26.40 6.27 -1.74
C ARG A 345 -24.99 6.20 -1.20
N ILE A 346 -24.23 5.14 -1.51
CA ILE A 346 -22.87 4.90 -0.98
C ILE A 346 -21.94 6.13 -1.08
N PRO A 347 -21.85 6.86 -2.21
CA PRO A 347 -20.94 8.01 -2.31
C PRO A 347 -21.29 9.19 -1.40
N ASN A 348 -22.54 9.27 -0.93
CA ASN A 348 -23.08 10.39 -0.17
C ASN A 348 -23.29 10.05 1.32
N LEU A 349 -22.74 8.93 1.79
CA LEU A 349 -22.85 8.53 3.20
C LEU A 349 -21.94 9.41 4.08
N ASP A 350 -22.46 9.85 5.22
CA ASP A 350 -21.66 10.52 6.23
C ASP A 350 -20.81 9.51 7.03
N PRO A 351 -19.74 9.95 7.71
CA PRO A 351 -19.02 9.11 8.68
C PRO A 351 -19.97 8.44 9.68
N GLY A 352 -19.79 7.13 9.87
CA GLY A 352 -20.65 6.33 10.74
C GLY A 352 -22.00 5.93 10.12
N GLN A 353 -22.26 6.27 8.86
CA GLN A 353 -23.36 5.71 8.07
C GLN A 353 -22.83 4.64 7.12
N ALA A 354 -23.56 3.53 7.00
CA ALA A 354 -23.22 2.46 6.09
C ALA A 354 -24.47 1.83 5.47
N VAL A 355 -24.36 1.37 4.22
CA VAL A 355 -25.31 0.41 3.66
C VAL A 355 -25.03 -0.94 4.30
N TRP A 356 -26.02 -1.50 4.99
CA TRP A 356 -25.96 -2.84 5.57
C TRP A 356 -26.72 -3.82 4.69
N LYS A 357 -26.10 -4.95 4.37
CA LYS A 357 -26.77 -6.14 3.85
C LYS A 357 -26.61 -7.28 4.85
N VAL A 358 -27.72 -7.95 5.18
CA VAL A 358 -27.75 -9.08 6.11
C VAL A 358 -28.45 -10.24 5.42
N GLY A 359 -27.69 -11.31 5.14
CA GLY A 359 -28.20 -12.43 4.38
C GLY A 359 -28.52 -12.03 2.93
N PRO A 360 -29.42 -12.76 2.25
CA PRO A 360 -29.66 -12.54 0.82
C PRO A 360 -30.47 -11.27 0.51
N ASP A 361 -31.47 -10.94 1.33
CA ASP A 361 -32.54 -10.00 0.92
C ASP A 361 -32.57 -8.69 1.70
N TYR A 362 -32.07 -8.66 2.95
CA TYR A 362 -32.18 -7.45 3.77
C TYR A 362 -31.10 -6.44 3.39
N VAL A 363 -31.53 -5.24 3.00
CA VAL A 363 -30.64 -4.09 2.77
C VAL A 363 -31.24 -2.83 3.39
N ASP A 364 -30.43 -2.09 4.15
CA ASP A 364 -30.82 -0.84 4.82
C ASP A 364 -29.63 0.13 4.90
N ILE A 365 -29.88 1.41 5.22
CA ILE A 365 -28.83 2.37 5.55
C ILE A 365 -28.88 2.62 7.05
N ILE A 366 -27.83 2.20 7.75
CA ILE A 366 -27.77 2.30 9.21
C ILE A 366 -26.75 3.38 9.59
N GLN A 367 -27.16 4.26 10.49
CA GLN A 367 -26.27 5.13 11.23
C GLN A 367 -25.87 4.45 12.53
N THR A 368 -24.59 4.16 12.70
CA THR A 368 -24.03 3.61 13.94
C THR A 368 -24.23 4.61 15.08
N VAL A 369 -24.75 4.12 16.21
CA VAL A 369 -24.98 4.94 17.41
C VAL A 369 -24.00 4.47 18.49
N ILE A 370 -23.23 5.43 19.00
CA ILE A 370 -22.10 5.20 19.89
C ILE A 370 -22.31 5.98 21.19
N THR A 371 -21.92 5.39 22.31
CA THR A 371 -21.85 6.06 23.61
C THR A 371 -20.59 6.92 23.69
N GLU A 372 -20.50 7.78 24.71
CA GLU A 372 -19.31 8.61 24.94
C GLU A 372 -18.08 7.75 25.29
N GLU A 373 -18.25 6.68 26.08
CA GLU A 373 -17.18 5.70 26.35
C GLU A 373 -16.68 5.05 25.07
N GLU A 374 -17.59 4.56 24.22
CA GLU A 374 -17.23 3.93 22.94
C GLU A 374 -16.57 4.92 21.98
N ALA A 375 -17.02 6.17 21.95
CA ALA A 375 -16.39 7.22 21.16
C ALA A 375 -14.93 7.42 21.59
N ALA A 376 -14.65 7.42 22.89
CA ALA A 376 -13.29 7.52 23.41
C ALA A 376 -12.42 6.29 23.07
N LEU A 377 -13.00 5.09 23.13
CA LEU A 377 -12.30 3.84 22.82
C LEU A 377 -12.00 3.64 21.33
N THR A 378 -12.80 4.26 20.46
CA THR A 378 -12.73 4.06 19.00
C THR A 378 -12.16 5.27 18.26
N ASP A 379 -11.73 6.30 18.97
CA ASP A 379 -11.17 7.50 18.38
C ASP A 379 -9.77 7.26 17.79
N THR A 380 -9.72 7.24 16.46
CA THR A 380 -8.48 7.14 15.69
C THR A 380 -8.16 8.45 14.94
N SER A 381 -8.80 9.57 15.34
CA SER A 381 -8.66 10.87 14.69
C SER A 381 -7.99 11.92 15.59
N SER A 382 -7.45 11.49 16.74
CA SER A 382 -6.95 12.37 17.79
C SER A 382 -5.85 13.30 17.30
N ARG A 383 -4.96 12.84 16.40
CA ARG A 383 -3.92 13.64 15.76
C ARG A 383 -4.47 14.75 14.87
N ARG A 384 -5.43 14.42 13.99
CA ARG A 384 -6.09 15.42 13.14
C ARG A 384 -6.82 16.45 13.99
N ARG A 385 -7.52 16.03 15.04
CA ARG A 385 -8.19 16.96 15.96
C ARG A 385 -7.21 17.82 16.75
N LYS A 386 -6.11 17.27 17.24
CA LYS A 386 -5.03 18.05 17.88
C LYS A 386 -4.43 19.08 16.93
N ALA A 387 -4.17 18.70 15.68
CA ALA A 387 -3.69 19.63 14.65
C ALA A 387 -4.72 20.72 14.33
N GLN A 388 -6.00 20.36 14.21
CA GLN A 388 -7.09 21.33 14.01
C GLN A 388 -7.29 22.25 15.21
N GLN A 389 -7.14 21.74 16.44
CA GLN A 389 -7.22 22.53 17.68
C GLN A 389 -6.02 23.46 17.82
N ALA A 390 -4.81 23.03 17.49
CA ALA A 390 -3.63 23.89 17.46
C ALA A 390 -3.82 25.05 16.48
N LEU A 391 -4.31 24.76 15.27
CA LEU A 391 -4.63 25.78 14.27
C LEU A 391 -5.77 26.73 14.71
N ALA A 392 -6.78 26.22 15.42
CA ALA A 392 -7.87 27.05 15.93
C ALA A 392 -7.42 27.98 17.08
N VAL A 393 -6.53 27.52 17.96
CA VAL A 393 -5.96 28.35 19.04
C VAL A 393 -5.07 29.46 18.46
N GLU A 394 -4.32 29.19 17.38
CA GLU A 394 -3.55 30.22 16.67
C GLU A 394 -4.46 31.27 16.01
N GLN A 395 -5.61 30.86 15.46
CA GLN A 395 -6.61 31.75 14.87
C GLN A 395 -7.32 32.63 15.91
N ASP A 396 -7.74 32.06 17.05
CA ASP A 396 -8.34 32.82 18.16
C ASP A 396 -7.32 33.81 18.77
N ALA A 397 -6.02 33.48 18.76
CA ALA A 397 -4.96 34.38 19.20
C ALA A 397 -4.67 35.52 18.21
N THR A 398 -5.00 35.36 16.92
CA THR A 398 -4.84 36.41 15.90
C THR A 398 -6.07 37.29 15.72
N GLU A 399 -7.27 36.83 16.06
CA GLU A 399 -8.51 37.64 16.00
C GLU A 399 -8.73 38.55 17.22
N ALA A 400 -7.96 38.37 18.30
CA ALA A 400 -8.01 39.24 19.49
C ALA A 400 -7.11 40.50 19.34
N VAL A 401 -7.34 41.31 18.30
CA VAL A 401 -6.83 42.69 18.24
C VAL A 401 -7.96 43.62 18.68
N PRO A 402 -7.87 44.33 19.82
CA PRO A 402 -8.94 45.22 20.24
C PRO A 402 -8.98 46.45 19.33
N ASP A 403 -10.18 46.74 18.84
CA ASP A 403 -10.55 47.95 18.10
C ASP A 403 -10.32 49.18 19.00
N VAL A 404 -9.47 50.12 18.56
CA VAL A 404 -9.26 51.40 19.27
C VAL A 404 -9.84 52.52 18.42
N ASP A 405 -11.05 52.94 18.79
CA ASP A 405 -11.69 54.15 18.30
C ASP A 405 -10.90 55.41 18.71
N HIS A 406 -10.77 56.33 17.75
CA HIS A 406 -10.18 57.66 17.87
C HIS A 406 -11.05 58.60 18.70
N ASP A 407 -10.43 59.45 19.56
CA ASP A 407 -10.69 60.90 19.63
C ASP A 407 -9.72 61.66 20.59
N GLN A 408 -8.94 62.58 19.98
CA GLN A 408 -8.53 63.97 20.35
C GLN A 408 -8.26 64.33 21.85
N GLU A 409 -7.25 65.11 22.28
CA GLU A 409 -6.47 66.20 21.68
C GLU A 409 -5.35 66.69 22.66
N HIS A 410 -4.26 67.27 22.11
CA HIS A 410 -3.30 68.23 22.71
C HIS A 410 -2.28 67.81 23.82
N GLN A 411 -0.99 67.71 23.48
CA GLN A 411 0.02 68.81 23.52
C GLN A 411 1.46 68.32 23.27
N GLU A 412 2.20 69.10 22.49
CA GLU A 412 3.59 68.90 22.06
C GLU A 412 4.61 69.06 23.21
N HIS A 413 5.58 68.15 23.32
CA HIS A 413 7.03 68.44 23.29
C HIS A 413 7.88 67.16 23.55
N GLU A 414 8.44 66.65 22.45
CA GLU A 414 9.79 66.11 22.20
C GLU A 414 10.54 65.27 23.27
N ASP A 415 10.66 63.97 22.96
CA ASP A 415 11.87 63.15 22.88
C ASP A 415 12.95 63.24 23.98
N GLU A 416 13.14 62.18 24.79
CA GLU A 416 13.84 60.93 24.39
C GLU A 416 14.20 60.08 25.63
N GLY A 417 13.84 58.79 25.61
CA GLY A 417 14.57 57.65 26.16
C GLY A 417 14.88 57.55 27.67
N LEU A 418 14.14 56.71 28.40
CA LEU A 418 14.73 55.90 29.48
C LEU A 418 13.85 54.69 29.85
N PHE A 419 14.31 53.52 29.43
CA PHE A 419 13.88 52.22 29.97
C PHE A 419 14.48 52.02 31.37
N VAL A 420 13.61 51.73 32.34
CA VAL A 420 13.90 51.06 33.62
C VAL A 420 12.70 50.12 33.78
N GLY A 421 12.77 48.81 33.91
CA GLY A 421 13.84 47.90 34.28
C GLY A 421 13.15 46.81 35.09
N ILE A 422 13.05 45.59 34.56
CA ILE A 422 12.83 44.37 35.36
C ILE A 422 13.74 43.32 34.74
N GLY A 423 14.71 42.89 35.53
CA GLY A 423 15.75 41.96 35.14
C GLY A 423 15.39 40.49 35.30
N ASP A 424 16.21 39.72 34.61
CA ASP A 424 16.87 38.47 34.99
C ASP A 424 16.02 37.26 35.37
N VAL A 425 15.89 36.34 34.40
CA VAL A 425 16.33 34.96 34.60
C VAL A 425 17.20 34.54 33.39
N ALA A 426 18.34 33.96 33.70
CA ALA A 426 19.49 33.71 32.83
C ALA A 426 19.36 32.49 31.90
N ASP A 427 19.97 32.67 30.72
CA ASP A 427 20.66 31.77 29.77
C ASP A 427 20.54 30.24 29.90
N ASP A 428 20.15 29.61 28.79
CA ASP A 428 20.95 28.53 28.19
C ASP A 428 21.10 28.78 26.69
N ASP A 429 22.36 28.94 26.29
CA ASP A 429 22.85 29.28 24.94
C ASP A 429 22.90 28.01 24.08
N GLY A 430 22.24 28.03 22.93
CA GLY A 430 22.24 26.88 22.00
C GLY A 430 21.67 27.18 20.62
N GLY A 431 21.87 28.39 20.09
CA GLY A 431 21.58 28.70 18.69
C GLY A 431 22.58 27.99 17.76
N TRP A 432 22.11 27.08 16.93
CA TRP A 432 22.92 26.43 15.90
C TRP A 432 22.92 27.26 14.62
N ASP A 433 23.91 28.16 14.51
CA ASP A 433 24.26 28.86 13.29
C ASP A 433 25.07 27.89 12.39
N TRP A 434 24.53 27.48 11.24
CA TRP A 434 25.19 26.56 10.31
C TRP A 434 25.44 27.22 8.96
N GLU A 435 26.72 27.42 8.60
CA GLU A 435 27.13 27.78 7.24
C GLU A 435 27.20 26.52 6.35
N MET A 436 26.55 26.59 5.19
CA MET A 436 26.52 25.52 4.18
C MET A 436 27.80 25.47 3.31
N PRO A 437 28.18 24.30 2.76
CA PRO A 437 29.29 24.19 1.81
C PRO A 437 29.02 24.98 0.51
N PRO A 438 30.01 25.70 -0.03
CA PRO A 438 29.82 26.67 -1.13
C PRO A 438 29.26 26.06 -2.43
N ASN A 439 29.52 24.79 -2.70
CA ASN A 439 29.10 24.06 -3.89
C ASN A 439 27.60 23.67 -3.92
N VAL A 440 26.90 23.78 -2.79
CA VAL A 440 25.44 23.57 -2.72
C VAL A 440 24.69 24.91 -2.89
N ILE A 441 25.26 26.01 -2.41
CA ILE A 441 24.70 27.38 -2.52
C ILE A 441 24.51 27.77 -4.00
N ASP A 442 25.50 27.51 -4.85
CA ASP A 442 25.46 27.89 -6.27
C ASP A 442 24.26 27.26 -7.00
N ARG A 443 23.91 26.00 -6.69
CA ARG A 443 22.81 25.28 -7.34
C ARG A 443 21.44 25.87 -6.99
N HIS A 444 21.22 26.23 -5.74
CA HIS A 444 19.96 26.84 -5.33
C HIS A 444 19.81 28.27 -5.86
N GLN A 445 20.91 29.05 -5.90
CA GLN A 445 20.92 30.39 -6.46
C GLN A 445 20.63 30.40 -7.97
N ASP A 446 21.15 29.43 -8.73
CA ASP A 446 20.86 29.29 -10.16
C ASP A 446 19.38 28.99 -10.44
N VAL A 447 18.76 28.18 -9.58
CA VAL A 447 17.32 27.90 -9.63
C VAL A 447 16.49 29.15 -9.34
N ILE A 448 16.86 29.92 -8.31
CA ILE A 448 16.19 31.18 -7.97
C ILE A 448 16.37 32.21 -9.08
N ARG A 449 17.58 32.35 -9.65
CA ARG A 449 17.84 33.25 -10.78
C ARG A 449 17.01 32.88 -12.02
N THR A 450 16.80 31.58 -12.24
CA THR A 450 15.92 31.07 -13.31
C THR A 450 14.46 31.41 -13.07
N ALA A 451 13.99 31.35 -11.82
CA ALA A 451 12.65 31.79 -11.44
C ALA A 451 12.48 33.31 -11.61
N MET A 452 13.46 34.12 -11.19
CA MET A 452 13.47 35.58 -11.37
C MET A 452 13.48 36.00 -12.85
N ALA A 453 14.07 35.19 -13.72
CA ALA A 453 14.02 35.38 -15.17
C ALA A 453 12.66 35.02 -15.81
N GLY A 454 11.64 34.69 -15.01
CA GLY A 454 10.29 34.34 -15.45
C GLY A 454 10.14 32.91 -15.96
N ARG A 455 11.17 32.06 -15.84
CA ARG A 455 11.18 30.66 -16.32
C ARG A 455 10.74 29.71 -15.21
N CYS A 456 9.49 29.85 -14.79
CA CYS A 456 8.94 29.20 -13.60
C CYS A 456 8.86 27.67 -13.65
N ASN A 457 8.55 27.09 -14.81
CA ASN A 457 8.50 25.63 -14.95
C ASN A 457 9.90 25.03 -14.89
N GLU A 458 10.86 25.65 -15.60
CA GLU A 458 12.26 25.23 -15.60
C GLU A 458 12.89 25.34 -14.20
N ALA A 459 12.61 26.42 -13.46
CA ALA A 459 13.06 26.56 -12.08
C ALA A 459 12.45 25.50 -11.15
N ALA A 460 11.16 25.16 -11.32
CA ALA A 460 10.50 24.14 -10.52
C ALA A 460 11.07 22.73 -10.80
N ASP A 461 11.35 22.42 -12.06
CA ASP A 461 11.94 21.15 -12.47
C ASP A 461 13.37 21.00 -11.95
N LEU A 462 14.19 22.06 -12.06
CA LEU A 462 15.56 22.07 -11.52
C LEU A 462 15.56 21.96 -9.99
N ALA A 463 14.62 22.59 -9.30
CA ALA A 463 14.48 22.47 -7.85
C ALA A 463 14.10 21.05 -7.42
N ALA A 464 13.17 20.42 -8.14
CA ALA A 464 12.76 19.04 -7.87
C ALA A 464 13.87 18.02 -8.18
N LEU A 465 14.70 18.31 -9.19
CA LEU A 465 15.83 17.47 -9.56
C LEU A 465 16.95 17.56 -8.50
N GLY A 466 17.27 18.77 -8.03
CA GLY A 466 18.21 18.96 -6.92
C GLY A 466 17.76 18.29 -5.63
N GLU A 467 16.47 18.42 -5.28
CA GLU A 467 15.86 17.74 -4.13
C GLU A 467 16.03 16.22 -4.21
N ARG A 468 15.74 15.61 -5.36
CA ARG A 468 15.87 14.17 -5.55
C ARG A 468 17.31 13.68 -5.42
N GLU A 469 18.26 14.43 -5.96
CA GLU A 469 19.68 14.09 -5.87
C GLU A 469 20.17 14.13 -4.42
N ASP A 470 19.76 15.14 -3.65
CA ASP A 470 20.18 15.29 -2.26
C ASP A 470 19.43 14.33 -1.32
N ILE A 471 18.16 13.99 -1.62
CA ILE A 471 17.45 12.89 -0.94
C ILE A 471 18.17 11.56 -1.19
N HIS A 472 18.64 11.30 -2.41
CA HIS A 472 19.34 10.06 -2.74
C HIS A 472 20.74 9.99 -2.10
N ALA A 473 21.44 11.12 -2.00
CA ALA A 473 22.78 11.19 -1.43
C ALA A 473 22.81 11.22 0.10
N HIS A 474 21.84 11.90 0.73
CA HIS A 474 21.88 12.23 2.16
C HIS A 474 20.65 11.77 2.96
N GLY A 475 19.60 11.30 2.27
CA GLY A 475 18.34 10.84 2.89
C GLY A 475 17.28 11.93 2.97
N ILE A 476 16.02 11.53 3.13
CA ILE A 476 14.84 12.40 2.99
C ILE A 476 14.72 13.49 4.07
N ASN A 477 15.31 13.28 5.26
CA ASN A 477 15.30 14.25 6.38
C ASN A 477 16.65 14.96 6.54
N SER A 478 17.53 14.87 5.55
CA SER A 478 18.82 15.56 5.57
C SER A 478 18.66 17.07 5.45
N ASP A 479 19.61 17.83 5.98
CA ASP A 479 19.64 19.29 5.85
C ASP A 479 19.66 19.74 4.39
N GLN A 480 20.34 18.96 3.53
CA GLN A 480 20.42 19.18 2.09
C GLN A 480 19.07 18.95 1.39
N ALA A 481 18.31 17.91 1.77
CA ALA A 481 16.97 17.71 1.24
C ALA A 481 15.98 18.80 1.72
N ILE A 482 16.12 19.25 2.97
CA ILE A 482 15.27 20.28 3.56
C ILE A 482 15.53 21.65 2.95
N SER A 483 16.78 22.01 2.63
CA SER A 483 17.10 23.29 1.97
C SER A 483 16.41 23.43 0.60
N TRP A 484 16.17 22.32 -0.11
CA TRP A 484 15.41 22.31 -1.37
C TRP A 484 13.92 22.62 -1.18
N LEU A 485 13.32 22.26 -0.06
CA LEU A 485 11.94 22.65 0.26
C LEU A 485 11.83 24.17 0.43
N SER A 486 12.80 24.80 1.09
CA SER A 486 12.90 26.27 1.19
C SER A 486 13.12 26.93 -0.17
N THR A 487 13.98 26.37 -1.03
CA THR A 487 14.17 26.86 -2.40
C THR A 487 12.91 26.72 -3.24
N ARG A 488 12.17 25.62 -3.11
CA ARG A 488 10.89 25.42 -3.81
C ARG A 488 9.81 26.38 -3.31
N ALA A 489 9.79 26.70 -2.02
CA ALA A 489 8.91 27.72 -1.47
C ALA A 489 9.21 29.09 -2.10
N ARG A 490 10.50 29.46 -2.19
CA ARG A 490 10.93 30.72 -2.82
C ARG A 490 10.64 30.77 -4.32
N VAL A 491 10.82 29.67 -5.05
CA VAL A 491 10.43 29.56 -6.47
C VAL A 491 8.92 29.69 -6.64
N ALA A 492 8.11 29.07 -5.76
CA ALA A 492 6.65 29.19 -5.82
C ALA A 492 6.19 30.65 -5.59
N GLU A 493 6.84 31.36 -4.66
CA GLU A 493 6.59 32.77 -4.36
C GLU A 493 6.93 33.68 -5.56
N LEU A 494 8.14 33.55 -6.13
CA LEU A 494 8.56 34.30 -7.32
C LEU A 494 7.71 34.02 -8.56
N CYS A 495 7.08 32.85 -8.60
CA CYS A 495 6.20 32.41 -9.68
C CYS A 495 4.71 32.66 -9.42
N GLY A 496 4.35 33.44 -8.40
CA GLY A 496 2.98 33.85 -8.13
C GLY A 496 2.06 32.75 -7.59
N ARG A 497 2.61 31.76 -6.86
CA ARG A 497 1.89 30.65 -6.22
C ARG A 497 2.02 30.72 -4.68
N PRO A 498 1.36 31.68 -4.01
CA PRO A 498 1.54 31.92 -2.58
C PRO A 498 1.06 30.75 -1.70
N ASP A 499 -0.04 30.09 -2.07
CA ASP A 499 -0.57 28.93 -1.32
C ASP A 499 0.42 27.76 -1.30
N GLN A 500 1.12 27.55 -2.42
CA GLN A 500 2.14 26.51 -2.53
C GLN A 500 3.40 26.87 -1.72
N ALA A 501 3.80 28.14 -1.71
CA ALA A 501 4.91 28.62 -0.89
C ALA A 501 4.62 28.44 0.61
N MET A 502 3.41 28.81 1.05
CA MET A 502 2.93 28.62 2.43
C MET A 502 2.96 27.15 2.86
N GLN A 503 2.46 26.24 2.02
CA GLN A 503 2.44 24.81 2.32
C GLN A 503 3.87 24.23 2.46
N LEU A 504 4.80 24.67 1.61
CA LEU A 504 6.19 24.23 1.65
C LEU A 504 6.91 24.77 2.90
N ARG A 505 6.72 26.04 3.26
CA ARG A 505 7.27 26.63 4.50
C ARG A 505 6.71 25.95 5.75
N ALA A 506 5.41 25.66 5.79
CA ALA A 506 4.79 24.92 6.88
C ALA A 506 5.38 23.49 7.01
N THR A 507 5.72 22.87 5.88
CA THR A 507 6.37 21.55 5.87
C THR A 507 7.78 21.64 6.49
N VAL A 508 8.57 22.64 6.10
CA VAL A 508 9.91 22.90 6.67
C VAL A 508 9.84 23.17 8.18
N ALA A 509 8.92 24.04 8.61
CA ALA A 509 8.71 24.35 10.03
C ALA A 509 8.29 23.11 10.84
N SER A 510 7.43 22.24 10.29
CA SER A 510 7.01 20.99 10.96
C SER A 510 8.16 19.98 11.16
N MET A 511 9.25 20.11 10.40
CA MET A 511 10.47 19.30 10.53
C MET A 511 11.45 19.86 11.58
N GLY A 512 11.10 20.96 12.27
CA GLY A 512 11.87 21.52 13.38
C GLY A 512 13.15 22.26 12.98
N LYS A 513 13.25 22.71 11.72
CA LYS A 513 14.39 23.48 11.21
C LYS A 513 13.91 24.73 10.48
N ASP A 514 14.27 25.92 10.97
CA ASP A 514 14.13 27.16 10.20
C ASP A 514 15.35 27.30 9.29
N VAL A 515 15.18 26.97 8.01
CA VAL A 515 16.26 27.03 7.01
C VAL A 515 15.86 27.98 5.88
N GLU A 516 15.76 29.28 6.19
CA GLU A 516 15.71 30.33 5.16
C GLU A 516 17.14 30.80 4.85
N TRP A 517 17.92 29.94 4.19
CA TRP A 517 19.34 30.18 3.87
C TRP A 517 19.59 31.43 2.98
N PHE A 518 18.55 31.99 2.36
CA PHE A 518 18.59 33.19 1.54
C PHE A 518 18.37 34.49 2.32
N GLU A 519 17.91 34.44 3.58
CA GLU A 519 17.77 35.63 4.43
C GLU A 519 19.11 36.11 5.01
N GLN A 520 20.14 35.26 5.05
CA GLN A 520 21.47 35.62 5.58
C GLN A 520 22.31 36.49 4.62
N THR A 521 21.89 36.68 3.36
CA THR A 521 22.71 37.38 2.34
C THR A 521 22.29 38.82 2.00
N GLU A 522 21.24 39.37 2.62
CA GLU A 522 20.87 40.79 2.46
C GLU A 522 20.84 41.54 3.81
N ARG A 523 21.99 41.55 4.51
CA ARG A 523 22.32 42.68 5.39
C ARG A 523 23.33 43.55 4.69
N GLU A 524 22.82 44.42 3.82
CA GLU A 524 23.54 45.61 3.43
C GLU A 524 23.90 46.42 4.68
N THR A 525 25.15 46.85 4.68
CA THR A 525 25.84 47.71 5.61
C THR A 525 25.00 48.91 6.06
N THR A 526 24.59 48.96 7.32
CA THR A 526 24.51 50.21 8.11
C THR A 526 24.29 49.87 9.59
N SER A 527 25.38 49.63 10.31
CA SER A 527 25.36 49.62 11.77
C SER A 527 25.61 51.05 12.28
N PRO A 528 24.78 51.61 13.18
CA PRO A 528 25.19 52.76 13.97
C PRO A 528 26.21 52.30 15.01
N GLN A 529 27.41 52.88 14.94
CA GLN A 529 28.48 52.68 15.91
C GLN A 529 28.09 53.24 17.27
N TRP A 530 28.20 52.42 18.31
CA TRP A 530 28.43 52.90 19.68
C TRP A 530 29.84 52.52 20.13
N HIS A 531 30.56 53.55 20.56
CA HIS A 531 31.99 53.57 20.88
C HIS A 531 32.41 52.59 21.99
N ARG A 532 33.60 51.97 21.83
CA ARG A 532 34.54 51.71 22.92
C ARG A 532 35.99 51.99 22.50
N GLY A 533 36.71 52.63 23.42
CA GLY A 533 38.06 53.19 23.27
C GLY A 533 39.21 52.17 23.24
N PRO A 534 40.46 52.64 23.39
CA PRO A 534 41.62 52.08 22.70
C PRO A 534 42.19 50.82 23.36
N GLU A 535 42.64 49.88 22.53
CA GLU A 535 43.50 48.74 22.88
C GLU A 535 44.86 49.18 23.43
N PRO A 536 45.42 48.40 24.39
CA PRO A 536 46.87 48.33 24.56
C PRO A 536 47.42 46.89 24.37
N THR A 537 48.19 46.75 23.29
CA THR A 537 49.52 46.13 23.13
C THR A 537 49.96 44.92 23.97
N THR A 538 50.29 43.85 23.23
CA THR A 538 51.09 42.68 23.61
C THR A 538 52.60 43.01 23.68
N PRO A 539 53.37 42.45 24.64
CA PRO A 539 54.82 42.35 24.52
C PRO A 539 55.34 40.90 24.36
N VAL A 540 56.59 40.85 23.90
CA VAL A 540 57.31 39.78 23.18
C VAL A 540 58.01 38.75 24.10
N ARG A 541 58.29 37.56 23.50
CA ARG A 541 59.05 36.38 24.01
C ARG A 541 60.44 36.65 24.62
N PRO A 542 60.97 35.62 25.31
CA PRO A 542 62.33 35.13 25.04
C PRO A 542 62.43 33.62 24.67
N MET A 543 63.48 33.29 23.89
CA MET A 543 64.15 31.99 23.63
C MET A 543 64.87 31.48 24.93
N GLU A 544 65.40 30.27 25.15
CA GLU A 544 65.78 29.02 24.44
C GLU A 544 66.10 27.99 25.56
N ASP A 545 65.91 26.67 25.37
CA ASP A 545 66.92 25.62 25.65
C ASP A 545 66.43 24.16 25.46
N GLU A 546 67.42 23.28 25.26
CA GLU A 546 67.51 22.01 24.52
C GLU A 546 66.62 20.80 24.89
N ALA A 547 66.43 19.95 23.86
CA ALA A 547 65.80 18.62 23.90
C ALA A 547 66.77 17.49 24.34
N PRO A 548 66.27 16.25 24.53
CA PRO A 548 66.74 15.22 23.58
C PRO A 548 65.71 14.17 23.10
N ALA A 549 65.78 13.96 21.77
CA ALA A 549 65.78 12.73 20.95
C ALA A 549 64.81 11.54 21.20
N ARG A 550 64.01 11.22 20.16
CA ARG A 550 63.55 9.85 19.78
C ARG A 550 63.49 9.66 18.24
N PRO A 551 63.56 8.41 17.73
CA PRO A 551 64.18 8.11 16.43
C PRO A 551 63.22 8.00 15.22
N ARG A 552 63.83 8.10 14.02
CA ARG A 552 63.25 8.00 12.66
C ARG A 552 62.63 6.63 12.31
N ARG A 553 61.49 6.63 11.60
CA ARG A 553 61.09 5.54 10.67
C ARG A 553 60.46 6.07 9.37
N ARG A 554 60.63 5.24 8.33
CA ARG A 554 60.61 5.47 6.88
C ARG A 554 59.22 5.64 6.25
N THR A 555 59.24 6.27 5.08
CA THR A 555 58.20 6.50 4.08
C THR A 555 57.83 5.24 3.28
N TRP A 556 56.52 4.92 3.27
CA TRP A 556 55.65 4.24 2.28
C TRP A 556 54.43 3.72 3.07
N PRO A 557 53.15 3.97 2.68
CA PRO A 557 52.60 3.78 1.33
C PRO A 557 51.54 4.82 0.88
N TYR A 558 51.69 5.45 -0.30
CA TYR A 558 50.62 6.26 -0.94
C TYR A 558 50.04 5.62 -2.22
N VAL A 559 50.50 4.42 -2.60
CA VAL A 559 50.11 3.77 -3.87
C VAL A 559 48.97 2.75 -3.71
N ALA A 560 48.67 2.27 -2.50
CA ALA A 560 47.58 1.31 -2.28
C ALA A 560 46.18 1.94 -2.20
N ALA A 561 46.08 3.22 -1.79
CA ALA A 561 44.79 3.90 -1.63
C ALA A 561 44.15 4.30 -2.97
N ILE A 562 44.95 4.55 -4.01
CA ILE A 562 44.44 4.99 -5.32
C ILE A 562 43.89 3.81 -6.13
N ALA A 563 44.39 2.58 -5.90
CA ALA A 563 43.87 1.38 -6.56
C ALA A 563 42.52 0.90 -5.98
N ALA A 564 42.27 1.13 -4.69
CA ALA A 564 41.02 0.75 -4.04
C ALA A 564 39.82 1.63 -4.47
N LEU A 565 40.05 2.93 -4.68
CA LEU A 565 39.01 3.87 -5.10
C LEU A 565 38.55 3.68 -6.55
N ALA A 566 39.45 3.21 -7.43
CA ALA A 566 39.11 2.92 -8.84
C ALA A 566 38.26 1.64 -8.98
N LEU A 567 38.45 0.65 -8.12
CA LEU A 567 37.65 -0.61 -8.14
C LEU A 567 36.26 -0.41 -7.53
N THR A 568 36.10 0.42 -6.49
CA THR A 568 34.79 0.75 -5.93
C THR A 568 33.94 1.61 -6.87
N GLY A 569 34.56 2.55 -7.61
CA GLY A 569 33.83 3.37 -8.59
C GLY A 569 33.27 2.56 -9.76
N ALA A 570 34.01 1.55 -10.22
CA ALA A 570 33.56 0.66 -11.31
C ALA A 570 32.37 -0.21 -10.89
N VAL A 571 32.37 -0.76 -9.67
CA VAL A 571 31.28 -1.61 -9.15
C VAL A 571 30.01 -0.81 -8.88
N VAL A 572 30.14 0.42 -8.38
CA VAL A 572 28.98 1.30 -8.12
C VAL A 572 28.33 1.78 -9.42
N TRP A 573 29.12 2.07 -10.46
CA TRP A 573 28.59 2.45 -11.77
C TRP A 573 27.90 1.26 -12.47
N GLN A 574 28.43 0.04 -12.30
CA GLN A 574 27.81 -1.20 -12.82
C GLN A 574 26.50 -1.54 -12.11
N ASN A 575 26.41 -1.33 -10.79
CA ASN A 575 25.18 -1.55 -10.03
C ASN A 575 24.09 -0.50 -10.33
N ALA A 576 24.46 0.77 -10.51
CA ALA A 576 23.51 1.82 -10.86
C ALA A 576 22.90 1.63 -12.26
N SER A 577 23.71 1.19 -13.23
CA SER A 577 23.20 0.79 -14.55
C SER A 577 22.33 -0.46 -14.47
N ASP A 578 22.68 -1.44 -13.64
CA ASP A 578 21.90 -2.66 -13.44
C ASP A 578 20.54 -2.39 -12.76
N ASP A 579 20.47 -1.41 -11.86
CA ASP A 579 19.22 -1.08 -11.16
C ASP A 579 18.28 -0.21 -12.00
N GLN A 580 18.78 0.70 -12.83
CA GLN A 580 17.98 1.36 -13.87
C GLN A 580 17.47 0.35 -14.90
N ASP A 581 18.33 -0.56 -15.35
CA ASP A 581 17.93 -1.65 -16.24
C ASP A 581 16.89 -2.58 -15.60
N LYS A 582 16.98 -2.87 -14.30
CA LYS A 582 15.99 -3.66 -13.57
C LYS A 582 14.65 -2.94 -13.45
N GLN A 583 14.65 -1.64 -13.16
CA GLN A 583 13.42 -0.84 -13.13
C GLN A 583 12.78 -0.78 -14.51
N GLU A 584 13.55 -0.50 -15.57
CA GLU A 584 13.03 -0.55 -16.94
C GLU A 584 12.50 -1.95 -17.31
N ARG A 585 13.18 -3.03 -16.90
CA ARG A 585 12.69 -4.40 -17.13
C ARG A 585 11.43 -4.71 -16.33
N GLN A 586 11.29 -4.20 -15.11
CA GLN A 586 10.10 -4.35 -14.28
C GLN A 586 8.91 -3.57 -14.83
N GLU A 587 9.12 -2.34 -15.30
CA GLU A 587 8.10 -1.53 -15.97
C GLU A 587 7.67 -2.16 -17.30
N LYS A 588 8.64 -2.61 -18.12
CA LYS A 588 8.36 -3.36 -19.36
C LYS A 588 7.59 -4.66 -19.07
N ALA A 589 7.95 -5.39 -18.02
CA ALA A 589 7.25 -6.61 -17.61
C ALA A 589 5.83 -6.35 -17.08
N ALA A 590 5.61 -5.26 -16.34
CA ALA A 590 4.28 -4.88 -15.86
C ALA A 590 3.34 -4.42 -16.99
N ALA A 591 3.90 -3.75 -18.00
CA ALA A 591 3.20 -3.31 -19.20
C ALA A 591 2.89 -4.48 -20.16
N TYR A 592 3.66 -5.58 -20.13
CA TYR A 592 3.46 -6.73 -21.00
C TYR A 592 2.12 -7.44 -20.76
N LYS A 593 1.28 -7.50 -21.79
CA LYS A 593 0.00 -8.24 -21.79
C LYS A 593 -0.03 -9.39 -22.80
N GLY A 594 0.99 -9.49 -23.65
CA GLY A 594 1.18 -10.58 -24.62
C GLY A 594 0.12 -10.69 -25.72
N VAL A 595 -0.83 -9.76 -25.78
CA VAL A 595 -1.91 -9.71 -26.78
C VAL A 595 -2.26 -8.25 -27.08
N SER A 596 -2.43 -7.92 -28.36
CA SER A 596 -2.96 -6.64 -28.83
C SER A 596 -3.99 -6.88 -29.94
N ALA A 597 -5.11 -6.16 -29.94
CA ALA A 597 -6.20 -6.36 -30.88
C ALA A 597 -6.92 -5.03 -31.18
N THR A 598 -7.32 -4.84 -32.45
CA THR A 598 -8.02 -3.66 -32.92
C THR A 598 -8.95 -4.01 -34.08
N ASP A 599 -10.06 -3.27 -34.16
CA ASP A 599 -10.99 -3.34 -35.27
C ASP A 599 -10.66 -2.27 -36.30
N LEU A 600 -10.79 -2.61 -37.57
CA LEU A 600 -10.57 -1.72 -38.69
C LEU A 600 -11.72 -1.84 -39.68
N ASN A 601 -12.04 -0.74 -40.36
CA ASN A 601 -12.87 -0.77 -41.55
C ASN A 601 -11.97 -0.58 -42.78
N ILE A 602 -11.91 -1.59 -43.64
CA ILE A 602 -11.11 -1.58 -44.89
C ILE A 602 -12.06 -1.93 -46.04
N ASP A 603 -12.19 -1.01 -46.99
CA ASP A 603 -13.05 -1.17 -48.17
C ASP A 603 -14.53 -1.49 -47.85
N GLY A 604 -15.02 -0.97 -46.72
CA GLY A 604 -16.40 -1.17 -46.26
C GLY A 604 -16.63 -2.43 -45.41
N VAL A 605 -15.58 -3.20 -45.12
CA VAL A 605 -15.62 -4.46 -44.37
C VAL A 605 -15.05 -4.25 -42.96
N GLU A 606 -15.80 -4.61 -41.92
CA GLU A 606 -15.27 -4.67 -40.55
C GLU A 606 -14.31 -5.85 -40.39
N THR A 607 -13.08 -5.54 -39.97
CA THR A 607 -11.95 -6.47 -39.91
C THR A 607 -11.35 -6.46 -38.52
N GLU A 608 -11.47 -7.57 -37.79
CA GLU A 608 -10.80 -7.75 -36.50
C GLU A 608 -9.36 -8.21 -36.74
N THR A 609 -8.41 -7.49 -36.16
CA THR A 609 -6.98 -7.76 -36.31
C THR A 609 -6.36 -7.98 -34.94
N ARG A 610 -5.51 -9.00 -34.79
CA ARG A 610 -4.96 -9.40 -33.50
C ARG A 610 -3.52 -9.90 -33.62
N ALA A 611 -2.71 -9.55 -32.64
CA ALA A 611 -1.36 -10.06 -32.43
C ALA A 611 -1.29 -10.75 -31.06
N ARG A 612 -0.73 -11.96 -31.02
CA ARG A 612 -0.52 -12.74 -29.79
C ARG A 612 0.90 -13.28 -29.74
N TRP A 613 1.66 -12.82 -28.76
CA TRP A 613 3.02 -13.29 -28.51
C TRP A 613 2.97 -14.69 -27.88
N SER A 614 3.88 -15.57 -28.30
CA SER A 614 4.00 -16.91 -27.73
C SER A 614 4.62 -16.86 -26.34
N LYS A 615 4.27 -17.82 -25.47
CA LYS A 615 4.79 -17.90 -24.10
C LYS A 615 6.29 -18.22 -24.04
N ASP A 616 6.86 -18.76 -25.12
CA ASP A 616 8.30 -18.96 -25.28
C ASP A 616 9.01 -17.69 -25.78
N GLY A 617 8.25 -16.67 -26.20
CA GLY A 617 8.69 -15.41 -26.79
C GLY A 617 9.57 -15.52 -28.02
N GLN A 618 9.43 -16.62 -28.76
CA GLN A 618 10.14 -16.83 -30.03
C GLN A 618 9.27 -16.50 -31.25
N SER A 619 7.98 -16.20 -31.07
CA SER A 619 7.07 -15.92 -32.16
C SER A 619 5.85 -15.08 -31.78
N VAL A 620 5.24 -14.46 -32.78
CA VAL A 620 3.94 -13.78 -32.66
C VAL A 620 2.99 -14.36 -33.70
N VAL A 621 1.80 -14.73 -33.26
CA VAL A 621 0.71 -15.12 -34.15
C VAL A 621 -0.11 -13.88 -34.45
N LEU A 622 -0.09 -13.49 -35.72
CA LEU A 622 -0.92 -12.42 -36.27
C LEU A 622 -2.14 -13.06 -36.92
N SER A 623 -3.33 -12.59 -36.55
CA SER A 623 -4.59 -13.13 -37.05
C SER A 623 -5.53 -12.04 -37.50
N VAL A 624 -6.31 -12.35 -38.53
CA VAL A 624 -7.42 -11.54 -39.01
C VAL A 624 -8.69 -12.37 -38.98
N TRP A 625 -9.77 -11.77 -38.48
CA TRP A 625 -11.09 -12.36 -38.44
C TRP A 625 -12.11 -11.40 -39.04
N ILE A 626 -12.89 -11.90 -40.01
CA ILE A 626 -13.94 -11.14 -40.72
C ILE A 626 -15.18 -12.02 -40.74
N GLU A 627 -16.30 -11.49 -40.27
CA GLU A 627 -17.59 -12.18 -40.34
C GLU A 627 -18.06 -12.27 -41.79
N TRP A 628 -18.77 -13.35 -42.13
CA TRP A 628 -19.14 -13.60 -43.53
C TRP A 628 -20.14 -12.57 -44.09
N ASP A 629 -20.99 -12.01 -43.23
CA ASP A 629 -22.01 -11.01 -43.57
C ASP A 629 -21.42 -9.66 -44.02
N GLU A 630 -20.15 -9.39 -43.69
CA GLU A 630 -19.40 -8.23 -44.18
C GLU A 630 -19.06 -8.34 -45.69
N GLY A 631 -19.25 -9.51 -46.30
CA GLY A 631 -19.10 -9.73 -47.74
C GLY A 631 -17.68 -9.56 -48.30
N PRO A 632 -16.62 -10.10 -47.65
CA PRO A 632 -15.25 -10.00 -48.17
C PRO A 632 -15.09 -10.82 -49.46
N LYS A 633 -14.56 -10.19 -50.52
CA LYS A 633 -14.22 -10.88 -51.77
C LYS A 633 -12.76 -11.32 -51.83
N PHE A 634 -11.90 -10.70 -51.03
CA PHE A 634 -10.48 -11.02 -50.95
C PHE A 634 -9.91 -10.56 -49.60
N VAL A 635 -9.12 -11.40 -48.95
CA VAL A 635 -8.42 -11.05 -47.71
C VAL A 635 -6.98 -11.54 -47.80
N ARG A 636 -6.02 -10.68 -47.47
CA ARG A 636 -4.60 -11.03 -47.39
C ARG A 636 -3.96 -10.39 -46.18
N ILE A 637 -3.12 -11.16 -45.50
CA ILE A 637 -2.23 -10.68 -44.44
C ILE A 637 -0.78 -10.93 -44.83
N ASP A 638 0.04 -9.90 -44.66
CA ASP A 638 1.47 -9.93 -44.91
C ASP A 638 2.22 -9.42 -43.67
N SER A 639 3.28 -10.13 -43.24
CA SER A 639 4.21 -9.67 -42.22
C SER A 639 5.61 -10.20 -42.51
N GLY A 640 6.48 -9.32 -43.01
CA GLY A 640 7.82 -9.72 -43.49
C GLY A 640 7.72 -10.74 -44.62
N GLU A 641 8.29 -11.93 -44.40
CA GLU A 641 8.26 -13.05 -45.35
C GLU A 641 6.99 -13.91 -45.23
N GLN A 642 6.20 -13.75 -44.17
CA GLN A 642 5.01 -14.56 -43.90
C GLN A 642 3.78 -13.96 -44.54
N LYS A 643 3.03 -14.77 -45.29
CA LYS A 643 1.85 -14.35 -46.04
C LYS A 643 0.74 -15.40 -45.96
N ALA A 644 -0.49 -14.96 -45.77
CA ALA A 644 -1.68 -15.78 -45.95
C ALA A 644 -2.73 -14.99 -46.71
N GLN A 645 -3.44 -15.65 -47.63
CA GLN A 645 -4.49 -15.03 -48.42
C GLN A 645 -5.64 -16.01 -48.63
N GLU A 646 -6.84 -15.48 -48.73
CA GLU A 646 -8.06 -16.23 -49.00
C GLU A 646 -8.97 -15.40 -49.89
N GLN A 647 -9.61 -16.07 -50.85
CA GLN A 647 -10.60 -15.50 -51.74
C GLN A 647 -11.89 -16.27 -51.51
N PRO A 648 -12.81 -15.76 -50.67
CA PRO A 648 -14.03 -16.47 -50.33
C PRO A 648 -14.88 -16.76 -51.57
N ALA A 649 -15.27 -18.03 -51.72
CA ALA A 649 -16.15 -18.44 -52.82
C ALA A 649 -17.61 -18.03 -52.55
N PRO A 650 -18.43 -17.82 -53.59
CA PRO A 650 -19.87 -17.64 -53.42
C PRO A 650 -20.49 -18.88 -52.76
N LEU A 651 -21.39 -18.70 -51.79
CA LEU A 651 -22.10 -19.81 -51.15
C LEU A 651 -23.02 -20.54 -52.14
N GLU A 652 -23.01 -21.87 -52.12
CA GLU A 652 -24.02 -22.70 -52.79
C GLU A 652 -25.30 -22.84 -51.95
N ASP A 653 -26.43 -23.16 -52.58
CA ASP A 653 -27.73 -23.29 -51.89
C ASP A 653 -27.68 -24.36 -50.78
N GLY A 654 -27.78 -23.92 -49.53
CA GLY A 654 -27.80 -24.78 -48.33
C GLY A 654 -26.48 -24.86 -47.55
N GLU A 655 -25.42 -24.17 -47.98
CA GLU A 655 -24.17 -24.07 -47.22
C GLU A 655 -24.26 -23.09 -46.05
N ILE A 656 -23.56 -23.41 -44.96
CA ILE A 656 -23.47 -22.55 -43.77
C ILE A 656 -22.31 -21.56 -43.97
N PRO A 657 -22.54 -20.23 -43.90
CA PRO A 657 -21.48 -19.24 -44.00
C PRO A 657 -20.43 -19.42 -42.91
N ALA A 658 -19.16 -19.50 -43.32
CA ALA A 658 -18.02 -19.51 -42.41
C ALA A 658 -17.29 -18.17 -42.47
N PRO A 659 -16.85 -17.61 -41.32
CA PRO A 659 -16.07 -16.38 -41.31
C PRO A 659 -14.68 -16.62 -41.88
N VAL A 660 -14.09 -15.57 -42.46
CA VAL A 660 -12.71 -15.62 -42.95
C VAL A 660 -11.76 -15.51 -41.77
N ARG A 661 -10.87 -16.49 -41.60
CA ARG A 661 -9.86 -16.50 -40.55
C ARG A 661 -8.49 -16.81 -41.12
N LEU A 662 -7.63 -15.80 -41.15
CA LEU A 662 -6.25 -15.93 -41.60
C LEU A 662 -5.30 -15.77 -40.42
N GLU A 663 -4.26 -16.60 -40.36
CA GLU A 663 -3.21 -16.51 -39.35
C GLU A 663 -1.83 -16.67 -39.99
N VAL A 664 -0.87 -15.86 -39.55
CA VAL A 664 0.56 -16.01 -39.87
C VAL A 664 1.38 -15.99 -38.58
N LYS A 665 2.38 -16.86 -38.52
CA LYS A 665 3.30 -16.95 -37.38
C LYS A 665 4.63 -16.30 -37.75
N VAL A 666 4.96 -15.20 -37.08
CA VAL A 666 6.17 -14.41 -37.33
C VAL A 666 7.19 -14.72 -36.24
N PRO A 667 8.45 -15.07 -36.58
CA PRO A 667 9.49 -15.25 -35.57
C PRO A 667 9.91 -13.89 -34.99
N VAL A 668 10.10 -13.83 -33.67
CA VAL A 668 10.64 -12.65 -32.97
C VAL A 668 11.83 -13.06 -32.12
N LYS A 669 12.75 -12.11 -31.91
CA LYS A 669 13.98 -12.31 -31.13
C LYS A 669 13.77 -11.97 -29.65
N ASP A 670 12.76 -11.16 -29.34
CA ASP A 670 12.45 -10.71 -27.99
C ASP A 670 10.92 -10.65 -27.77
N TRP A 671 10.50 -10.82 -26.53
CA TRP A 671 9.12 -10.75 -26.06
C TRP A 671 8.51 -9.37 -26.30
N TYR A 672 9.35 -8.33 -26.33
CA TYR A 672 8.94 -6.93 -26.49
C TYR A 672 8.98 -6.44 -27.94
N GLU A 673 9.38 -7.29 -28.89
CA GLU A 673 9.51 -6.90 -30.29
C GLU A 673 8.13 -6.52 -30.87
N ALA A 674 8.03 -5.28 -31.34
CA ALA A 674 6.86 -4.79 -32.05
C ALA A 674 6.78 -5.46 -33.43
N VAL A 675 5.59 -5.93 -33.80
CA VAL A 675 5.38 -6.63 -35.07
C VAL A 675 4.45 -5.84 -35.96
N ARG A 676 4.74 -5.82 -37.25
CA ARG A 676 3.91 -5.12 -38.25
C ARG A 676 3.12 -6.13 -39.06
N MET A 677 1.82 -5.87 -39.21
CA MET A 677 0.93 -6.62 -40.09
C MET A 677 0.34 -5.68 -41.12
N THR A 678 0.47 -6.02 -42.39
CA THR A 678 -0.30 -5.39 -43.47
C THR A 678 -1.51 -6.27 -43.76
N VAL A 679 -2.71 -5.72 -43.63
CA VAL A 679 -3.97 -6.39 -43.95
C VAL A 679 -4.56 -5.72 -45.18
N ALA A 680 -4.85 -6.50 -46.23
CA ALA A 680 -5.53 -6.03 -47.43
C ALA A 680 -6.87 -6.75 -47.58
N VAL A 681 -7.93 -5.98 -47.79
CA VAL A 681 -9.31 -6.48 -47.89
C VAL A 681 -9.96 -5.88 -49.12
N GLY A 682 -10.52 -6.74 -49.98
CA GLY A 682 -11.40 -6.34 -51.06
C GLY A 682 -12.84 -6.55 -50.62
N GLY A 683 -13.60 -5.46 -50.48
CA GLY A 683 -14.98 -5.47 -50.03
C GLY A 683 -15.99 -5.79 -51.15
N PRO A 684 -17.30 -5.56 -50.92
CA PRO A 684 -18.36 -5.94 -51.84
C PRO A 684 -18.24 -5.34 -53.25
N GLU A 685 -17.65 -4.15 -53.39
CA GLU A 685 -17.47 -3.47 -54.69
C GLU A 685 -16.15 -3.80 -55.39
N TRP A 686 -15.25 -4.53 -54.72
CA TRP A 686 -13.94 -4.89 -55.24
C TRP A 686 -14.03 -5.85 -56.43
N LYS A 687 -13.11 -5.69 -57.39
CA LYS A 687 -13.03 -6.51 -58.62
C LYS A 687 -11.75 -7.31 -58.65
N GLU A 688 -11.88 -8.60 -58.98
CA GLU A 688 -10.76 -9.50 -59.16
C GLU A 688 -9.75 -8.96 -60.19
N GLY A 689 -8.46 -9.00 -59.85
CA GLY A 689 -7.38 -8.44 -60.65
C GLY A 689 -7.04 -6.97 -60.38
N THR A 690 -7.78 -6.27 -59.52
CA THR A 690 -7.44 -4.91 -59.05
C THR A 690 -6.73 -4.96 -57.69
N ARG A 691 -5.90 -3.96 -57.36
CA ARG A 691 -5.18 -3.94 -56.06
C ARG A 691 -6.18 -3.68 -54.93
N ALA A 692 -6.33 -4.63 -54.00
CA ALA A 692 -7.16 -4.46 -52.81
C ALA A 692 -6.61 -3.35 -51.89
N PRO A 693 -7.47 -2.49 -51.32
CA PRO A 693 -7.08 -1.56 -50.26
C PRO A 693 -6.49 -2.31 -49.08
N GLY A 694 -5.47 -1.72 -48.44
CA GLY A 694 -4.86 -2.32 -47.27
C GLY A 694 -4.35 -1.29 -46.29
N ARG A 695 -4.17 -1.73 -45.04
CA ARG A 695 -3.61 -0.94 -43.95
C ARG A 695 -2.49 -1.70 -43.27
N THR A 696 -1.48 -0.96 -42.81
CA THR A 696 -0.38 -1.53 -42.04
C THR A 696 -0.49 -1.11 -40.58
N ILE A 697 -0.46 -2.09 -39.69
CA ILE A 697 -0.63 -1.93 -38.25
C ILE A 697 0.64 -2.39 -37.55
N GLU A 698 1.18 -1.56 -36.68
CA GLU A 698 2.23 -1.92 -35.73
C GLU A 698 1.57 -2.33 -34.40
N PHE A 699 1.70 -3.60 -34.03
CA PHE A 699 1.24 -4.12 -32.76
C PHE A 699 2.40 -4.17 -31.76
N ARG A 700 2.10 -3.79 -30.52
CA ARG A 700 3.00 -3.89 -29.39
C ARG A 700 2.40 -4.81 -28.31
N PRO A 701 3.24 -5.49 -27.52
CA PRO A 701 2.78 -6.46 -26.53
C PRO A 701 2.12 -5.83 -25.29
N ASP A 702 2.13 -4.51 -25.20
CA ASP A 702 1.53 -3.67 -24.15
C ASP A 702 0.08 -3.27 -24.42
N ARG A 703 -0.59 -3.95 -25.38
CA ARG A 703 -1.93 -3.64 -25.89
C ARG A 703 -2.05 -2.39 -26.77
N THR A 704 -0.93 -1.83 -27.19
CA THR A 704 -0.92 -0.74 -28.16
C THR A 704 -0.99 -1.29 -29.59
N ALA A 705 -1.81 -0.65 -30.43
CA ALA A 705 -1.86 -0.86 -31.88
C ALA A 705 -1.79 0.51 -32.55
N ILE A 706 -0.91 0.67 -33.54
CA ILE A 706 -0.65 1.96 -34.21
C ILE A 706 -0.81 1.76 -35.71
N ASP A 707 -1.56 2.64 -36.35
CA ASP A 707 -1.64 2.70 -37.81
C ASP A 707 -0.31 3.27 -38.34
N ALA A 708 0.43 2.45 -39.09
CA ALA A 708 1.82 2.75 -39.48
C ALA A 708 1.92 3.88 -40.52
N GLU A 709 0.82 4.19 -41.22
CA GLU A 709 0.78 5.27 -42.22
C GLU A 709 0.44 6.62 -41.58
N THR A 710 -0.48 6.61 -40.62
CA THR A 710 -0.95 7.84 -39.96
C THR A 710 -0.25 8.15 -38.64
N GLY A 711 0.44 7.17 -38.06
CA GLY A 711 1.05 7.25 -36.73
C GLY A 711 0.04 7.34 -35.58
N LYS A 712 -1.27 7.23 -35.86
CA LYS A 712 -2.32 7.32 -34.85
C LYS A 712 -2.48 5.99 -34.12
N GLN A 713 -2.60 6.09 -32.80
CA GLN A 713 -2.97 4.95 -31.97
C GLN A 713 -4.41 4.53 -32.27
N LEU A 714 -4.59 3.24 -32.55
CA LEU A 714 -5.88 2.64 -32.85
C LEU A 714 -6.59 2.25 -31.54
N LYS A 715 -7.92 2.34 -31.54
CA LYS A 715 -8.73 2.03 -30.36
C LYS A 715 -8.63 0.53 -30.09
N GLN A 716 -8.11 0.19 -28.92
CA GLN A 716 -7.97 -1.20 -28.51
C GLN A 716 -9.35 -1.84 -28.30
N ARG A 717 -9.55 -3.05 -28.84
CA ARG A 717 -10.72 -3.85 -28.54
C ARG A 717 -10.59 -4.43 -27.13
N GLN A 718 -11.50 -4.07 -26.23
CA GLN A 718 -11.69 -4.75 -24.95
C GLN A 718 -12.32 -6.11 -25.25
N ALA A 719 -11.50 -7.11 -25.58
CA ALA A 719 -12.00 -8.45 -25.81
C ALA A 719 -12.65 -8.98 -24.52
N LYS A 720 -13.95 -9.30 -24.58
CA LYS A 720 -14.55 -10.36 -23.77
C LYS A 720 -13.79 -11.64 -24.15
N LEU A 721 -12.72 -11.94 -23.43
CA LEU A 721 -11.95 -13.15 -23.63
C LEU A 721 -12.71 -14.30 -22.95
N LEU A 722 -13.35 -15.12 -23.78
CA LEU A 722 -13.65 -16.53 -23.47
C LEU A 722 -12.35 -17.30 -23.26
#